data_AF-A0A3N1PAN8-F1
#
_entry.id   AF-A0A3N1PAN8-F1
#
_cell.length_a   1.000
_cell.length_b   1.000
_cell.length_c   1.000
_cell.angle_alpha   90.00
_cell.angle_beta   90.00
_cell.angle_gamma   90.00
#
_symmetry.space_group_name_H-M   'P 1'
#
loop_
_entity.id
_entity.type
_entity.pdbx_description
1 polymer ?
#
loop_
_entity_poly.entity_id
_entity_poly.type
_entity_poly.pdbx_seq_one_letter_code
_entity_poly.pdbx_strand_id
1 'polypeptide(L)'
;MTIINQSGRISRYASKVVYSSLFFACIAQADLGPNLALDAGADGSSKASGSSYGNAIDGDMASYWQPGSSSDERIGVKNIGSSFNTVIIRELNGATTGWRLEDHDTGEVFASGSTLGSERIISGFGDQSLYKINLVIESASGAPQIAEFEVYSATDSGSASSSSSSSSTSSSSSSSESSSSESNSSDTSSDSSSSESSSSSESSSSSSSSSQPGTPGEVLSCEQANTVQGFASLGAGTTGGQGGDEVTVSTGSELAAALSNKGGAPLTIYVDGIITPDNSNVTKFDIKDMNDVSIIGVGDNALFDGIGIKIWRANNVIVRNITMRYVRIGDKDHITIDGPSSNIWIDHNTFYNSLDVDKDYYDELVSGKGEIDNITISYNILRDSWKTSLWGSSDGDDYDRRITFWGNHWENANSRLPLFRFGEGHIVNNYYDGVISTGINSRMGATLRIEGNVFEDAQNPIVSFYSSELGYWDVEDNTFNNVNWVEYPSDGVIAGPDVQSTTSYLPPYSYSRLFAADTKAHVLANAGAGIVTDCLDAPVSGGGEQSSSSSSSSQNSSSESSSESSSSGNSSSDSGEPVELGSNLALSGGADGSSKGGGTSYGNVNDGNLASYWQPSGTSGERIGVKNFSGTFNTVIIRELNGATESWRLEDHDTNEVLASGSTLGSERIITGFGDRDLYKVNLVIDSASSAPQIAEFEIYNATGDVSDGGSSSSSSSSDSSSSSSDSSDSSSSDSSSSDSSSSNSSSSSSQSSSSFPDYSGPLSNDCVELATNPNVNWRDTSLQSDQEIVECLAQTLGRAVGYGENALGGYDPNGNSTLTVITKSSSDSVEQQIFDAMSSEDHHWIVFDKNDFAPETEVAMYRLHCSNSDVLSRIGGTEAECVDYRQWCSNRGYNDHDQCLEEFFNNRLDDKDLPIRNPVISSNTTIDGRMSNAYFRFSGFAIGKDSSGQPTQTANSVILTHLDFRGAGHTEDHGLDPDMIRSTGASHDIWIHKNTFDLTGDSAFDVKVGAYDITMSFNRVVDVKRAALHGSSDSREINENITTTMHHNAFVTRDDLYFDFGNTARRVPLIRRGTSHMWNNLFMNYRKDIISVRVGADLLWEDNALVINGDFQEKDDINSALDELQGNLTRDVSGGSYRADGVYLWFGNSACDINASTQRALTDASGSVGDLSQQYTVASRDTINDFRLDAGQDLIDYVSATAGKHGELPFNSPLAGDIYYVLSLGKVPCQ
;
A
#
# COMPACT_ATOMS: atom_id res chain seq x y z
N MET A 1 -19.41 -54.11 -52.96
CA MET A 1 -18.91 -55.48 -53.27
C MET A 1 -17.38 -55.41 -53.45
N THR A 2 -16.64 -55.39 -52.33
CA THR A 2 -15.39 -56.14 -52.13
C THR A 2 -14.14 -55.91 -53.05
N ILE A 3 -13.06 -55.32 -52.49
CA ILE A 3 -11.59 -55.62 -52.72
C ILE A 3 -10.91 -55.06 -54.03
N ILE A 4 -9.67 -54.50 -54.08
CA ILE A 4 -8.66 -54.02 -53.07
C ILE A 4 -7.51 -53.10 -53.67
N ASN A 5 -6.86 -52.27 -52.82
CA ASN A 5 -5.51 -51.60 -52.81
C ASN A 5 -4.92 -50.57 -53.83
N GLN A 6 -4.61 -49.37 -53.27
CA GLN A 6 -3.33 -48.60 -53.19
C GLN A 6 -2.65 -47.80 -54.36
N SER A 7 -2.81 -46.46 -54.29
CA SER A 7 -1.82 -45.34 -54.19
C SER A 7 -0.67 -45.06 -55.21
N GLY A 8 -0.42 -43.77 -55.50
CA GLY A 8 0.68 -43.15 -56.32
C GLY A 8 1.15 -41.78 -55.75
N ARG A 9 2.30 -41.14 -56.11
CA ARG A 9 2.86 -40.58 -57.39
C ARG A 9 2.23 -39.24 -57.85
N ILE A 10 2.90 -38.22 -58.46
CA ILE A 10 4.32 -37.76 -58.66
C ILE A 10 4.32 -36.37 -59.43
N SER A 11 5.43 -35.58 -59.46
CA SER A 11 5.71 -34.41 -60.39
C SER A 11 4.92 -33.08 -60.21
N ARG A 12 5.16 -31.95 -60.93
CA ARG A 12 6.34 -31.11 -61.34
C ARG A 12 5.88 -29.99 -62.35
N TYR A 13 6.58 -28.83 -62.40
CA TYR A 13 6.64 -27.77 -63.46
C TYR A 13 5.54 -26.66 -63.64
N ALA A 14 5.89 -25.43 -63.21
CA ALA A 14 5.93 -24.10 -63.90
C ALA A 14 4.91 -23.59 -64.96
N SER A 15 4.46 -22.32 -64.80
CA SER A 15 4.39 -21.25 -65.85
C SER A 15 4.03 -19.84 -65.29
N LYS A 16 4.29 -18.75 -66.03
CA LYS A 16 4.02 -17.33 -65.66
C LYS A 16 2.84 -16.70 -66.43
N VAL A 17 1.99 -15.92 -65.77
CA VAL A 17 1.33 -14.68 -66.26
C VAL A 17 1.19 -13.70 -65.08
N VAL A 18 1.14 -12.38 -65.33
CA VAL A 18 1.09 -11.31 -64.32
C VAL A 18 -0.34 -10.80 -64.12
N TYR A 19 -0.76 -10.59 -62.87
CA TYR A 19 -1.58 -9.44 -62.46
C TYR A 19 -1.29 -9.08 -60.99
N SER A 20 -1.62 -7.86 -60.59
CA SER A 20 -1.45 -7.35 -59.21
C SER A 20 -2.29 -8.14 -58.20
N SER A 21 -1.68 -8.54 -57.08
CA SER A 21 -2.09 -8.15 -55.72
C SER A 21 -1.29 -8.89 -54.64
N LEU A 22 -1.17 -8.25 -53.47
CA LEU A 22 -0.88 -8.85 -52.15
C LEU A 22 0.30 -9.85 -52.11
N PHE A 23 1.49 -9.33 -51.82
CA PHE A 23 2.47 -10.11 -51.06
C PHE A 23 1.90 -10.31 -49.65
N PHE A 24 1.40 -11.51 -49.35
CA PHE A 24 1.36 -11.97 -47.96
C PHE A 24 2.80 -12.25 -47.53
N ALA A 25 3.39 -11.31 -46.80
CA ALA A 25 4.49 -11.64 -45.92
C ALA A 25 3.89 -12.37 -44.70
N CYS A 26 4.22 -13.64 -44.51
CA CYS A 26 4.15 -14.20 -43.16
C CYS A 26 5.27 -13.54 -42.37
N ILE A 27 4.93 -12.47 -41.64
CA ILE A 27 5.77 -11.96 -40.56
C ILE A 27 5.87 -13.11 -39.54
N ALA A 28 7.07 -13.48 -39.10
CA ALA A 28 7.17 -14.49 -38.06
C ALA A 28 6.78 -13.86 -36.72
N GLN A 29 6.18 -14.63 -35.82
CA GLN A 29 5.77 -14.14 -34.50
C GLN A 29 6.94 -13.57 -33.68
N ALA A 30 8.19 -13.93 -34.02
CA ALA A 30 9.41 -13.36 -33.45
C ALA A 30 9.79 -11.95 -33.97
N ASP A 31 9.25 -11.50 -35.11
CA ASP A 31 9.50 -10.15 -35.67
C ASP A 31 8.46 -9.11 -35.17
N LEU A 32 7.30 -9.57 -34.70
CA LEU A 32 6.15 -8.74 -34.25
C LEU A 32 6.25 -8.23 -32.79
N GLY A 33 7.08 -8.86 -31.96
CA GLY A 33 7.06 -8.64 -30.51
C GLY A 33 5.88 -9.36 -29.82
N PRO A 34 5.60 -9.05 -28.52
CA PRO A 34 4.44 -9.58 -27.81
C PRO A 34 3.13 -9.03 -28.38
N ASN A 35 2.03 -9.78 -28.23
CA ASN A 35 0.68 -9.28 -28.54
C ASN A 35 0.21 -8.41 -27.37
N LEU A 36 0.31 -7.09 -27.55
CA LEU A 36 -0.08 -6.07 -26.57
C LEU A 36 -1.59 -6.04 -26.28
N ALA A 37 -2.40 -6.82 -27.00
CA ALA A 37 -3.83 -6.95 -26.73
C ALA A 37 -4.16 -7.93 -25.58
N LEU A 38 -3.29 -8.91 -25.30
CA LEU A 38 -3.56 -9.96 -24.30
C LEU A 38 -3.66 -9.41 -22.87
N ASP A 39 -2.80 -8.45 -22.55
CA ASP A 39 -2.74 -7.76 -21.25
C ASP A 39 -3.58 -6.47 -21.23
N ALA A 40 -4.36 -6.21 -22.30
CA ALA A 40 -5.14 -5.00 -22.49
C ALA A 40 -6.62 -5.18 -22.11
N GLY A 41 -7.35 -4.08 -21.97
CA GLY A 41 -8.80 -4.10 -21.84
C GLY A 41 -9.50 -4.14 -23.21
N ALA A 42 -10.72 -4.71 -23.26
CA ALA A 42 -11.60 -4.61 -24.42
C ALA A 42 -12.96 -3.99 -24.07
N ASP A 43 -13.53 -3.19 -24.98
CA ASP A 43 -14.96 -2.83 -24.97
C ASP A 43 -15.54 -2.68 -26.39
N GLY A 44 -16.85 -2.49 -26.50
CA GLY A 44 -17.54 -2.39 -27.78
C GLY A 44 -18.91 -1.72 -27.70
N SER A 45 -19.65 -1.75 -28.80
CA SER A 45 -21.01 -1.19 -28.92
C SER A 45 -22.08 -2.10 -28.32
N SER A 46 -22.08 -3.37 -28.70
CA SER A 46 -23.02 -4.38 -28.23
C SER A 46 -22.39 -5.77 -28.32
N LYS A 47 -22.98 -6.76 -27.65
CA LYS A 47 -22.58 -8.16 -27.75
C LYS A 47 -23.77 -9.11 -27.73
N ALA A 48 -23.69 -10.19 -28.48
CA ALA A 48 -24.68 -11.25 -28.52
C ALA A 48 -24.55 -12.14 -27.26
N SER A 49 -25.66 -12.77 -26.85
CA SER A 49 -25.64 -13.73 -25.74
C SER A 49 -24.71 -14.90 -26.08
N GLY A 50 -23.75 -15.22 -25.20
CA GLY A 50 -22.68 -16.17 -25.46
C GLY A 50 -21.43 -15.60 -26.14
N SER A 51 -21.24 -14.27 -26.15
CA SER A 51 -19.99 -13.62 -26.55
C SER A 51 -19.59 -12.52 -25.56
N SER A 52 -18.28 -12.26 -25.43
CA SER A 52 -17.74 -11.11 -24.68
C SER A 52 -16.96 -10.15 -25.58
N TYR A 53 -16.49 -9.03 -25.01
CA TYR A 53 -15.52 -8.16 -25.68
C TYR A 53 -14.09 -8.70 -25.52
N GLY A 54 -13.77 -9.33 -24.38
CA GLY A 54 -12.52 -10.06 -24.16
C GLY A 54 -12.28 -11.19 -25.17
N ASN A 55 -13.35 -11.80 -25.67
CA ASN A 55 -13.36 -12.81 -26.74
C ASN A 55 -12.84 -12.31 -28.12
N ALA A 56 -12.20 -11.15 -28.18
CA ALA A 56 -11.50 -10.64 -29.36
C ALA A 56 -10.06 -10.22 -29.04
N ILE A 57 -9.56 -10.52 -27.84
CA ILE A 57 -8.20 -10.23 -27.37
C ILE A 57 -7.65 -11.35 -26.47
N ASP A 58 -8.27 -12.54 -26.46
CA ASP A 58 -7.94 -13.63 -25.53
C ASP A 58 -6.91 -14.62 -26.12
N GLY A 59 -6.57 -14.48 -27.40
CA GLY A 59 -5.65 -15.37 -28.10
C GLY A 59 -6.25 -16.71 -28.54
N ASP A 60 -7.52 -17.00 -28.23
CA ASP A 60 -8.20 -18.22 -28.66
C ASP A 60 -9.00 -18.02 -29.96
N MET A 61 -8.46 -18.54 -31.06
CA MET A 61 -9.16 -18.56 -32.35
C MET A 61 -10.46 -19.41 -32.39
N ALA A 62 -10.86 -20.10 -31.31
CA ALA A 62 -12.19 -20.69 -31.16
C ALA A 62 -13.20 -19.76 -30.45
N SER A 63 -12.71 -18.76 -29.70
CA SER A 63 -13.46 -17.65 -29.13
C SER A 63 -13.92 -16.66 -30.21
N TYR A 64 -14.86 -15.77 -29.87
CA TYR A 64 -15.18 -14.57 -30.67
C TYR A 64 -16.06 -13.56 -29.94
N TRP A 65 -15.84 -12.27 -30.21
CA TRP A 65 -16.85 -11.22 -30.09
C TRP A 65 -17.83 -11.28 -31.27
N GLN A 66 -19.12 -11.12 -30.98
CA GLN A 66 -20.16 -10.93 -31.98
C GLN A 66 -21.14 -9.85 -31.50
N PRO A 67 -21.42 -8.79 -32.27
CA PRO A 67 -22.41 -7.79 -31.88
C PRO A 67 -23.86 -8.28 -31.97
N GLY A 68 -24.77 -7.52 -31.36
CA GLY A 68 -26.21 -7.76 -31.42
C GLY A 68 -26.85 -7.46 -32.78
N SER A 69 -26.22 -6.64 -33.63
CA SER A 69 -26.67 -6.36 -34.99
C SER A 69 -25.61 -6.73 -36.06
N SER A 70 -25.68 -6.10 -37.25
CA SER A 70 -24.85 -6.44 -38.41
C SER A 70 -24.31 -5.21 -39.16
N SER A 71 -24.41 -4.01 -38.58
CA SER A 71 -23.87 -2.74 -39.13
C SER A 71 -23.84 -1.71 -38.00
N ASP A 72 -22.95 -0.71 -38.11
CA ASP A 72 -22.78 0.37 -37.12
C ASP A 72 -22.37 -0.13 -35.71
N GLU A 73 -21.54 -1.18 -35.66
CA GLU A 73 -21.04 -1.80 -34.42
C GLU A 73 -19.52 -1.59 -34.27
N ARG A 74 -18.95 -1.72 -33.06
CA ARG A 74 -17.51 -1.64 -32.81
C ARG A 74 -17.04 -2.60 -31.71
N ILE A 75 -15.77 -2.99 -31.81
CA ILE A 75 -14.93 -3.59 -30.77
C ILE A 75 -13.65 -2.76 -30.68
N GLY A 76 -13.02 -2.62 -29.52
CA GLY A 76 -11.80 -1.83 -29.36
C GLY A 76 -10.94 -2.28 -28.18
N VAL A 77 -9.62 -2.15 -28.36
CA VAL A 77 -8.57 -2.52 -27.40
C VAL A 77 -8.07 -1.25 -26.72
N LYS A 78 -7.94 -1.27 -25.38
CA LYS A 78 -7.62 -0.10 -24.53
C LYS A 78 -6.64 -0.44 -23.42
N ASN A 79 -6.03 0.57 -22.80
CA ASN A 79 -4.87 0.40 -21.91
C ASN A 79 -3.68 -0.23 -22.67
N ILE A 80 -3.45 0.15 -23.93
CA ILE A 80 -2.34 -0.38 -24.73
C ILE A 80 -1.03 0.27 -24.22
N GLY A 81 -0.44 -0.32 -23.18
CA GLY A 81 0.67 0.24 -22.39
C GLY A 81 2.03 0.32 -23.10
N SER A 82 2.08 0.37 -24.43
CA SER A 82 3.29 0.49 -25.24
C SER A 82 2.95 0.93 -26.66
N SER A 83 3.88 1.62 -27.32
CA SER A 83 3.68 2.06 -28.71
C SER A 83 3.61 0.88 -29.68
N PHE A 84 2.63 0.92 -30.59
CA PHE A 84 2.35 -0.15 -31.55
C PHE A 84 2.26 0.37 -32.99
N ASN A 85 2.55 -0.46 -33.99
CA ASN A 85 2.56 -0.07 -35.41
C ASN A 85 1.90 -1.08 -36.36
N THR A 86 1.40 -2.17 -35.78
CA THR A 86 0.80 -3.30 -36.47
C THR A 86 -0.40 -3.81 -35.67
N VAL A 87 -1.48 -4.15 -36.37
CA VAL A 87 -2.71 -4.74 -35.84
C VAL A 87 -3.08 -5.93 -36.70
N ILE A 88 -3.60 -7.01 -36.12
CA ILE A 88 -4.08 -8.19 -36.86
C ILE A 88 -5.49 -8.56 -36.40
N ILE A 89 -6.46 -8.50 -37.32
CA ILE A 89 -7.85 -8.89 -37.05
C ILE A 89 -8.14 -10.26 -37.64
N ARG A 90 -8.89 -11.12 -36.93
CA ARG A 90 -9.32 -12.45 -37.42
C ARG A 90 -10.85 -12.56 -37.37
N GLU A 91 -11.50 -12.82 -38.51
CA GLU A 91 -12.95 -13.00 -38.60
C GLU A 91 -13.32 -14.45 -39.00
N LEU A 92 -14.07 -15.15 -38.15
CA LEU A 92 -14.41 -16.58 -38.34
C LEU A 92 -15.44 -16.82 -39.45
N ASN A 93 -16.50 -16.00 -39.48
CA ASN A 93 -17.63 -16.21 -40.39
C ASN A 93 -17.56 -15.42 -41.70
N GLY A 94 -16.59 -14.50 -41.83
CA GLY A 94 -16.39 -13.67 -43.02
C GLY A 94 -17.58 -12.78 -43.38
N ALA A 95 -18.39 -12.38 -42.40
CA ALA A 95 -19.64 -11.67 -42.64
C ALA A 95 -19.44 -10.20 -43.02
N THR A 96 -18.37 -9.56 -42.55
CA THR A 96 -18.06 -8.13 -42.70
C THR A 96 -17.97 -7.69 -44.16
N THR A 97 -18.74 -6.66 -44.53
CA THR A 97 -18.78 -6.05 -45.87
C THR A 97 -18.28 -4.61 -45.92
N GLY A 98 -18.00 -4.00 -44.76
CA GLY A 98 -17.39 -2.68 -44.60
C GLY A 98 -16.88 -2.50 -43.18
N TRP A 99 -15.62 -2.09 -43.02
CA TRP A 99 -14.98 -1.86 -41.73
C TRP A 99 -13.95 -0.74 -41.81
N ARG A 100 -13.63 -0.15 -40.66
CA ARG A 100 -12.47 0.73 -40.47
C ARG A 100 -11.82 0.55 -39.10
N LEU A 101 -10.51 0.77 -39.04
CA LEU A 101 -9.70 0.81 -37.83
C LEU A 101 -9.41 2.29 -37.54
N GLU A 102 -9.79 2.77 -36.36
CA GLU A 102 -9.71 4.18 -35.97
C GLU A 102 -9.21 4.38 -34.55
N ASP A 103 -8.55 5.51 -34.30
CA ASP A 103 -8.33 6.04 -32.96
C ASP A 103 -9.69 6.32 -32.29
N HIS A 104 -9.84 5.93 -31.03
CA HIS A 104 -11.06 6.18 -30.26
C HIS A 104 -11.24 7.65 -29.89
N ASP A 105 -10.14 8.39 -29.66
CA ASP A 105 -10.19 9.71 -29.04
C ASP A 105 -10.19 10.85 -30.07
N THR A 106 -9.42 10.72 -31.16
CA THR A 106 -9.47 11.68 -32.29
C THR A 106 -10.42 11.27 -33.43
N GLY A 107 -10.73 9.97 -33.58
CA GLY A 107 -11.43 9.44 -34.75
C GLY A 107 -10.58 9.37 -36.03
N GLU A 108 -9.24 9.49 -35.95
CA GLU A 108 -8.36 9.28 -37.11
C GLU A 108 -8.44 7.82 -37.60
N VAL A 109 -8.62 7.63 -38.91
CA VAL A 109 -8.84 6.32 -39.54
C VAL A 109 -7.55 5.78 -40.15
N PHE A 110 -6.87 4.89 -39.43
CA PHE A 110 -5.62 4.24 -39.86
C PHE A 110 -5.82 3.28 -41.04
N ALA A 111 -6.97 2.60 -41.13
CA ALA A 111 -7.29 1.69 -42.23
C ALA A 111 -8.80 1.52 -42.45
N SER A 112 -9.20 1.11 -43.65
CA SER A 112 -10.57 0.67 -43.95
C SER A 112 -10.62 -0.33 -45.10
N GLY A 113 -11.71 -1.10 -45.18
CA GLY A 113 -11.86 -2.15 -46.19
C GLY A 113 -13.28 -2.72 -46.29
N SER A 114 -13.52 -3.50 -47.35
CA SER A 114 -14.84 -4.09 -47.64
C SER A 114 -14.97 -5.56 -47.22
N THR A 115 -13.93 -6.16 -46.63
CA THR A 115 -13.95 -7.47 -45.95
C THR A 115 -12.76 -7.54 -44.98
N LEU A 116 -12.93 -8.19 -43.82
CA LEU A 116 -11.80 -8.58 -42.98
C LEU A 116 -11.23 -9.89 -43.51
N GLY A 117 -12.01 -10.96 -43.43
CA GLY A 117 -11.59 -12.33 -43.76
C GLY A 117 -10.89 -13.02 -42.57
N SER A 118 -10.44 -14.26 -42.80
CA SER A 118 -9.88 -15.11 -41.73
C SER A 118 -8.62 -14.55 -41.04
N GLU A 119 -7.92 -13.63 -41.70
CA GLU A 119 -6.79 -12.87 -41.16
C GLU A 119 -6.65 -11.55 -41.92
N ARG A 120 -6.39 -10.46 -41.19
CA ARG A 120 -6.22 -9.11 -41.71
C ARG A 120 -5.10 -8.40 -40.97
N ILE A 121 -3.88 -8.49 -41.49
CA ILE A 121 -2.75 -7.68 -41.04
C ILE A 121 -2.94 -6.24 -41.54
N ILE A 122 -2.76 -5.27 -40.65
CA ILE A 122 -2.84 -3.83 -40.86
C ILE A 122 -1.57 -3.22 -40.27
N SER A 123 -0.73 -2.57 -41.07
CA SER A 123 0.52 -1.97 -40.59
C SER A 123 1.01 -0.87 -41.53
N GLY A 124 2.05 -0.15 -41.12
CA GLY A 124 2.62 0.97 -41.91
C GLY A 124 1.93 2.31 -41.68
N PHE A 125 1.17 2.44 -40.59
CA PHE A 125 0.59 3.70 -40.09
C PHE A 125 1.52 4.44 -39.10
N GLY A 126 2.79 4.02 -39.00
CA GLY A 126 3.76 4.53 -38.02
C GLY A 126 3.58 3.92 -36.63
N ASP A 127 4.47 4.27 -35.70
CA ASP A 127 4.33 3.93 -34.29
C ASP A 127 3.29 4.85 -33.64
N GLN A 128 2.32 4.26 -32.94
CA GLN A 128 1.16 4.91 -32.34
C GLN A 128 1.15 4.63 -30.84
N SER A 129 0.87 5.66 -30.04
CA SER A 129 0.84 5.58 -28.57
C SER A 129 -0.54 6.00 -28.06
N LEU A 130 -1.57 5.27 -28.48
CA LEU A 130 -2.98 5.57 -28.16
C LEU A 130 -3.42 4.86 -26.89
N TYR A 131 -4.23 5.53 -26.07
CA TYR A 131 -4.91 4.87 -24.97
C TYR A 131 -5.83 3.74 -25.45
N LYS A 132 -6.45 3.90 -26.62
CA LYS A 132 -7.43 2.97 -27.18
C LYS A 132 -7.56 3.04 -28.72
N ILE A 133 -7.76 1.89 -29.36
CA ILE A 133 -8.02 1.77 -30.81
C ILE A 133 -9.29 0.94 -31.07
N ASN A 134 -10.15 1.40 -32.00
CA ASN A 134 -11.41 0.77 -32.36
C ASN A 134 -11.33 0.09 -33.74
N LEU A 135 -11.92 -1.10 -33.87
CA LEU A 135 -12.40 -1.68 -35.11
C LEU A 135 -13.91 -1.44 -35.22
N VAL A 136 -14.31 -0.58 -36.15
CA VAL A 136 -15.72 -0.28 -36.45
C VAL A 136 -16.17 -1.10 -37.66
N ILE A 137 -17.28 -1.83 -37.50
CA ILE A 137 -17.97 -2.58 -38.54
C ILE A 137 -19.10 -1.72 -39.11
N GLU A 138 -18.80 -1.04 -40.21
CA GLU A 138 -19.72 -0.17 -40.93
C GLU A 138 -20.84 -0.96 -41.61
N SER A 139 -20.55 -2.17 -42.10
CA SER A 139 -21.57 -3.09 -42.60
C SER A 139 -21.12 -4.55 -42.59
N ALA A 140 -22.07 -5.47 -42.46
CA ALA A 140 -21.86 -6.89 -42.60
C ALA A 140 -23.12 -7.58 -43.18
N SER A 141 -22.92 -8.74 -43.80
CA SER A 141 -23.95 -9.61 -44.39
C SER A 141 -24.70 -10.47 -43.36
N GLY A 142 -24.23 -10.42 -42.11
CA GLY A 142 -24.77 -11.01 -40.87
C GLY A 142 -23.96 -10.45 -39.71
N ALA A 143 -24.25 -10.80 -38.46
CA ALA A 143 -23.41 -10.36 -37.34
C ALA A 143 -21.98 -10.94 -37.49
N PRO A 144 -20.92 -10.12 -37.51
CA PRO A 144 -19.55 -10.60 -37.64
C PRO A 144 -19.12 -11.38 -36.40
N GLN A 145 -18.17 -12.29 -36.58
CA GLN A 145 -17.54 -13.04 -35.49
C GLN A 145 -16.04 -12.74 -35.51
N ILE A 146 -15.62 -11.75 -34.73
CA ILE A 146 -14.22 -11.35 -34.59
C ILE A 146 -13.62 -12.23 -33.50
N ALA A 147 -12.76 -13.16 -33.89
CA ALA A 147 -12.05 -14.02 -32.95
C ALA A 147 -10.90 -13.30 -32.26
N GLU A 148 -10.18 -12.44 -32.99
CA GLU A 148 -8.99 -11.77 -32.48
C GLU A 148 -8.82 -10.36 -33.09
N PHE A 149 -8.23 -9.48 -32.29
CA PHE A 149 -7.83 -8.10 -32.54
C PHE A 149 -6.46 -7.89 -31.86
N GLU A 150 -5.45 -8.53 -32.44
CA GLU A 150 -4.07 -8.52 -31.95
C GLU A 150 -3.42 -7.15 -32.22
N VAL A 151 -2.56 -6.69 -31.31
CA VAL A 151 -1.86 -5.39 -31.38
C VAL A 151 -0.36 -5.60 -31.14
N TYR A 152 0.50 -5.04 -32.00
CA TYR A 152 1.93 -5.37 -32.04
C TYR A 152 2.83 -4.15 -32.26
N SER A 153 3.98 -4.17 -31.58
CA SER A 153 5.11 -3.27 -31.80
C SER A 153 6.15 -3.97 -32.70
N ALA A 154 5.83 -4.08 -33.99
CA ALA A 154 6.64 -4.87 -34.92
C ALA A 154 7.95 -4.16 -35.26
N THR A 155 9.06 -4.89 -35.24
CA THR A 155 10.38 -4.33 -35.58
C THR A 155 10.57 -4.35 -37.11
N ASP A 156 10.90 -3.20 -37.73
CA ASP A 156 10.97 -3.08 -39.21
C ASP A 156 12.20 -3.79 -39.81
N SER A 157 12.10 -5.11 -39.95
CA SER A 157 13.17 -5.99 -40.44
C SER A 157 13.37 -5.98 -41.97
N GLY A 158 13.03 -4.87 -42.67
CA GLY A 158 12.91 -4.90 -44.14
C GLY A 158 13.20 -3.68 -45.02
N SER A 159 13.59 -2.49 -44.52
CA SER A 159 13.85 -1.33 -45.40
C SER A 159 15.32 -1.14 -45.80
N ALA A 160 15.68 -1.55 -47.03
CA ALA A 160 17.06 -1.45 -47.54
C ALA A 160 17.47 -0.02 -47.93
N SER A 161 18.30 0.63 -47.10
CA SER A 161 18.81 1.98 -47.35
C SER A 161 19.81 2.03 -48.51
N SER A 162 19.40 2.65 -49.62
CA SER A 162 20.29 2.89 -50.77
C SER A 162 21.29 4.01 -50.46
N SER A 163 22.56 3.63 -50.41
CA SER A 163 23.70 4.46 -50.00
C SER A 163 23.77 5.90 -50.58
N SER A 164 24.12 6.84 -49.70
CA SER A 164 24.90 8.03 -50.06
C SER A 164 25.89 8.32 -48.93
N SER A 165 27.10 8.80 -49.27
CA SER A 165 28.25 8.78 -48.35
C SER A 165 28.98 10.12 -48.23
N SER A 166 29.30 10.50 -47.00
CA SER A 166 30.33 11.49 -46.65
C SER A 166 30.75 11.30 -45.18
N SER A 167 31.81 10.55 -44.87
CA SER A 167 33.21 10.99 -44.89
C SER A 167 33.51 12.14 -43.92
N SER A 168 33.84 11.79 -42.66
CA SER A 168 34.46 12.70 -41.71
C SER A 168 35.94 12.95 -42.05
N THR A 169 36.47 14.16 -41.83
CA THR A 169 37.94 14.39 -41.78
C THR A 169 38.33 15.74 -41.18
N SER A 170 39.10 15.71 -40.08
CA SER A 170 40.06 16.75 -39.65
C SER A 170 39.48 18.11 -39.18
N SER A 171 40.21 18.97 -38.45
CA SER A 171 41.66 18.97 -38.17
C SER A 171 42.04 19.53 -36.79
N SER A 172 43.14 19.00 -36.23
CA SER A 172 43.81 19.38 -34.98
C SER A 172 44.65 20.67 -35.04
N SER A 173 44.69 21.44 -33.95
CA SER A 173 45.90 22.17 -33.46
C SER A 173 45.62 22.80 -32.06
N SER A 174 46.41 22.72 -30.96
CA SER A 174 47.81 22.36 -30.64
C SER A 174 48.81 23.54 -30.42
N SER A 175 48.80 24.16 -29.23
CA SER A 175 49.90 24.96 -28.62
C SER A 175 49.47 25.59 -27.28
N SER A 176 50.28 25.87 -26.25
CA SER A 176 51.49 25.27 -25.62
C SER A 176 52.13 26.33 -24.68
N GLU A 177 52.92 25.91 -23.69
CA GLU A 177 53.81 26.75 -22.83
C GLU A 177 53.12 27.63 -21.75
N SER A 178 53.69 27.91 -20.55
CA SER A 178 54.79 27.27 -19.79
C SER A 178 54.99 27.91 -18.39
N SER A 179 55.48 27.14 -17.39
CA SER A 179 56.18 27.59 -16.14
C SER A 179 55.35 28.43 -15.13
N SER A 180 55.66 28.61 -13.83
CA SER A 180 56.76 28.21 -12.90
C SER A 180 56.33 28.55 -11.44
N SER A 181 56.87 28.03 -10.33
CA SER A 181 57.73 26.86 -10.02
C SER A 181 58.05 26.82 -8.50
N GLU A 182 58.38 25.64 -7.93
CA GLU A 182 59.22 25.45 -6.70
C GLU A 182 58.64 25.87 -5.32
N SER A 183 58.98 25.28 -4.15
CA SER A 183 59.86 24.13 -3.82
C SER A 183 59.74 23.69 -2.32
N ASN A 184 60.20 22.46 -2.00
CA ASN A 184 60.82 22.02 -0.71
C ASN A 184 59.97 21.99 0.58
N SER A 185 60.27 21.20 1.63
CA SER A 185 61.21 20.06 1.89
C SER A 185 60.76 19.43 3.24
N SER A 186 60.49 18.13 3.37
CA SER A 186 61.41 16.99 3.59
C SER A 186 62.11 16.92 4.97
N ASP A 187 62.50 15.69 5.33
CA ASP A 187 63.35 15.26 6.47
C ASP A 187 62.60 15.06 7.82
N THR A 188 62.26 13.87 8.34
CA THR A 188 62.91 12.53 8.54
C THR A 188 63.52 12.30 9.93
N SER A 189 63.07 11.21 10.57
CA SER A 189 63.89 10.28 11.41
C SER A 189 64.27 10.68 12.86
N SER A 190 64.42 9.74 13.81
CA SER A 190 64.12 8.29 13.83
C SER A 190 64.21 7.71 15.27
N ASP A 191 63.88 6.40 15.39
CA ASP A 191 64.52 5.41 16.29
C ASP A 191 64.18 5.35 17.80
N SER A 192 64.11 4.16 18.44
CA SER A 192 64.07 2.77 17.90
C SER A 192 63.68 1.70 18.93
N SER A 193 63.43 0.47 18.42
CA SER A 193 63.62 -0.87 19.07
C SER A 193 62.77 -1.25 20.30
N SER A 194 62.33 -2.51 20.50
CA SER A 194 62.28 -3.78 19.71
C SER A 194 61.28 -4.73 20.45
N SER A 195 61.06 -6.05 20.26
CA SER A 195 61.66 -7.20 19.53
C SER A 195 60.63 -8.37 19.58
N GLU A 196 60.52 -9.38 18.71
CA GLU A 196 61.18 -9.76 17.44
C GLU A 196 60.41 -10.95 16.80
N SER A 197 60.44 -11.09 15.46
CA SER A 197 60.41 -12.36 14.69
C SER A 197 59.13 -13.26 14.74
N SER A 198 58.79 -14.06 13.71
CA SER A 198 59.29 -14.12 12.31
C SER A 198 58.28 -14.82 11.38
N SER A 199 58.43 -14.57 10.08
CA SER A 199 57.61 -15.05 8.96
C SER A 199 57.74 -16.53 8.60
N SER A 200 56.72 -17.09 7.94
CA SER A 200 56.83 -17.56 6.55
C SER A 200 55.44 -17.87 5.95
N SER A 201 55.38 -18.04 4.62
CA SER A 201 54.16 -18.11 3.80
C SER A 201 53.93 -19.50 3.20
N GLU A 202 52.66 -19.91 3.05
CA GLU A 202 52.03 -20.18 1.73
C GLU A 202 50.52 -20.52 1.89
N SER A 203 49.82 -20.72 0.77
CA SER A 203 48.36 -20.63 0.65
C SER A 203 47.60 -21.97 0.66
N SER A 204 46.41 -22.00 1.28
CA SER A 204 45.24 -22.73 0.75
C SER A 204 43.93 -22.29 1.43
N SER A 205 42.81 -22.48 0.74
CA SER A 205 41.46 -22.03 1.08
C SER A 205 40.70 -22.90 2.10
N SER A 206 39.88 -22.27 2.94
CA SER A 206 38.62 -22.84 3.44
C SER A 206 37.57 -21.73 3.59
N SER A 207 36.31 -22.04 3.28
CA SER A 207 35.21 -21.07 3.19
C SER A 207 34.51 -20.86 4.54
N SER A 208 34.30 -19.59 4.91
CA SER A 208 33.43 -19.19 6.02
C SER A 208 32.09 -18.65 5.48
N SER A 209 31.00 -19.34 5.75
CA SER A 209 29.64 -18.88 5.47
C SER A 209 29.22 -17.85 6.51
N SER A 210 29.36 -16.56 6.17
CA SER A 210 28.77 -15.47 6.95
C SER A 210 27.29 -15.34 6.62
N SER A 211 26.41 -15.67 7.56
CA SER A 211 25.00 -15.30 7.47
C SER A 211 24.86 -13.78 7.49
N GLN A 212 24.26 -13.23 6.44
CA GLN A 212 23.73 -11.88 6.47
C GLN A 212 22.40 -11.88 7.26
N PRO A 213 22.01 -10.76 7.89
CA PRO A 213 20.61 -10.56 8.24
C PRO A 213 19.76 -10.52 6.96
N GLY A 214 18.47 -10.86 7.07
CA GLY A 214 17.51 -10.77 5.96
C GLY A 214 17.20 -9.32 5.58
N THR A 215 16.54 -9.14 4.44
CA THR A 215 16.05 -7.84 3.98
C THR A 215 14.89 -7.39 4.89
N PRO A 216 14.72 -6.08 5.18
CA PRO A 216 13.61 -5.63 6.02
C PRO A 216 12.25 -6.03 5.40
N GLY A 217 11.40 -6.70 6.20
CA GLY A 217 10.11 -7.25 5.74
C GLY A 217 10.20 -8.61 5.00
N GLU A 218 11.39 -9.20 4.86
CA GLU A 218 11.57 -10.55 4.29
C GLU A 218 11.24 -11.63 5.34
N VAL A 219 10.55 -12.70 4.92
CA VAL A 219 10.30 -13.88 5.77
C VAL A 219 11.58 -14.70 5.88
N LEU A 220 11.91 -15.16 7.09
CA LEU A 220 13.07 -16.01 7.36
C LEU A 220 12.99 -17.30 6.53
N SER A 221 14.08 -17.62 5.82
CA SER A 221 14.21 -18.95 5.23
C SER A 221 14.20 -20.02 6.32
N CYS A 222 13.69 -21.22 6.01
CA CYS A 222 13.62 -22.31 7.00
C CYS A 222 14.98 -22.71 7.60
N GLU A 223 16.11 -22.48 6.91
CA GLU A 223 17.45 -22.65 7.49
C GLU A 223 17.70 -21.63 8.62
N GLN A 224 17.35 -20.35 8.42
CA GLN A 224 17.46 -19.32 9.44
C GLN A 224 16.46 -19.55 10.58
N ALA A 225 15.20 -19.82 10.27
CA ALA A 225 14.15 -20.04 11.26
C ALA A 225 14.45 -21.25 12.15
N ASN A 226 14.99 -22.34 11.60
CA ASN A 226 15.32 -23.55 12.36
C ASN A 226 16.68 -23.49 13.08
N THR A 227 17.49 -22.45 12.87
CA THR A 227 18.79 -22.28 13.54
C THR A 227 18.65 -21.52 14.85
N VAL A 228 18.60 -22.26 15.97
CA VAL A 228 18.56 -21.69 17.32
C VAL A 228 19.65 -20.64 17.55
N GLN A 229 19.22 -19.41 17.85
CA GLN A 229 20.09 -18.29 18.19
C GLN A 229 20.22 -18.13 19.71
N GLY A 230 21.03 -17.15 20.14
CA GLY A 230 21.09 -16.72 21.53
C GLY A 230 21.77 -17.71 22.47
N PHE A 231 21.52 -17.60 23.78
CA PHE A 231 22.13 -18.48 24.77
C PHE A 231 21.73 -19.96 24.62
N ALA A 232 20.56 -20.28 24.06
CA ALA A 232 20.15 -21.66 23.79
C ALA A 232 21.00 -22.37 22.70
N SER A 233 21.81 -21.62 21.92
CA SER A 233 22.79 -22.17 20.98
C SER A 233 24.08 -22.69 21.63
N LEU A 234 24.34 -22.33 22.89
CA LEU A 234 25.64 -22.59 23.54
C LEU A 234 25.86 -24.05 23.94
N GLY A 235 27.14 -24.44 23.99
CA GLY A 235 27.59 -25.72 24.52
C GLY A 235 27.24 -26.89 23.61
N ALA A 236 26.10 -27.52 23.85
CA ALA A 236 25.56 -28.59 22.99
C ALA A 236 24.43 -28.09 22.07
N GLY A 237 24.01 -26.82 22.21
CA GLY A 237 22.82 -26.29 21.55
C GLY A 237 21.51 -26.79 22.19
N THR A 238 20.41 -26.53 21.48
CA THR A 238 19.06 -27.00 21.82
C THR A 238 18.43 -27.61 20.57
N THR A 239 18.08 -28.90 20.63
CA THR A 239 17.48 -29.71 19.56
C THR A 239 16.12 -30.33 19.98
N GLY A 240 15.74 -30.21 21.24
CA GLY A 240 14.49 -30.76 21.77
C GLY A 240 14.34 -32.27 21.55
N GLY A 241 13.19 -32.68 21.01
CA GLY A 241 12.82 -34.06 20.72
C GLY A 241 13.47 -34.68 19.47
N GLN A 242 14.34 -33.96 18.75
CA GLN A 242 14.88 -34.39 17.45
C GLN A 242 15.56 -35.77 17.52
N GLY A 243 15.20 -36.67 16.59
CA GLY A 243 15.81 -38.00 16.44
C GLY A 243 15.36 -39.04 17.47
N GLY A 244 14.25 -38.81 18.17
CA GLY A 244 13.63 -39.75 19.11
C GLY A 244 12.30 -40.35 18.62
N ASP A 245 11.39 -40.56 19.56
CA ASP A 245 10.01 -40.94 19.28
C ASP A 245 9.17 -39.70 18.90
N GLU A 246 8.12 -39.87 18.11
CA GLU A 246 7.22 -38.79 17.69
C GLU A 246 5.74 -39.16 17.94
N VAL A 247 4.92 -38.19 18.34
CA VAL A 247 3.49 -38.41 18.62
C VAL A 247 2.65 -37.18 18.35
N THR A 248 1.57 -37.33 17.57
CA THR A 248 0.54 -36.30 17.38
C THR A 248 -0.52 -36.40 18.48
N VAL A 249 -0.97 -35.26 19.01
CA VAL A 249 -1.99 -35.17 20.07
C VAL A 249 -3.03 -34.08 19.73
N SER A 250 -4.30 -34.39 19.95
CA SER A 250 -5.43 -33.48 19.65
C SER A 250 -6.13 -32.96 20.91
N THR A 251 -5.86 -33.59 22.05
CA THR A 251 -6.44 -33.27 23.36
C THR A 251 -5.38 -33.22 24.45
N GLY A 252 -5.62 -32.46 25.51
CA GLY A 252 -4.70 -32.38 26.64
C GLY A 252 -4.49 -33.72 27.35
N SER A 253 -5.47 -34.62 27.32
CA SER A 253 -5.33 -35.98 27.87
C SER A 253 -4.30 -36.82 27.10
N GLU A 254 -4.20 -36.62 25.79
CA GLU A 254 -3.18 -37.25 24.94
C GLU A 254 -1.80 -36.61 25.17
N LEU A 255 -1.72 -35.28 25.25
CA LEU A 255 -0.49 -34.55 25.60
C LEU A 255 0.06 -34.95 26.97
N ALA A 256 -0.79 -34.99 27.99
CA ALA A 256 -0.43 -35.44 29.34
C ALA A 256 -0.02 -36.93 29.36
N ALA A 257 -0.65 -37.78 28.53
CA ALA A 257 -0.26 -39.17 28.39
C ALA A 257 1.10 -39.32 27.68
N ALA A 258 1.37 -38.55 26.62
CA ALA A 258 2.65 -38.55 25.90
C ALA A 258 3.81 -38.17 26.85
N LEU A 259 3.69 -37.05 27.57
CA LEU A 259 4.68 -36.62 28.57
C LEU A 259 4.87 -37.65 29.70
N SER A 260 3.77 -38.22 30.22
CA SER A 260 3.80 -39.22 31.29
C SER A 260 4.40 -40.58 30.87
N ASN A 261 4.30 -40.93 29.57
CA ASN A 261 4.84 -42.15 28.99
C ASN A 261 6.28 -41.98 28.44
N LYS A 262 6.84 -40.76 28.43
CA LYS A 262 8.15 -40.49 27.82
C LYS A 262 9.25 -41.37 28.41
N GLY A 263 9.99 -42.04 27.53
CA GLY A 263 11.13 -42.88 27.88
C GLY A 263 12.45 -42.11 28.00
N GLY A 264 13.56 -42.84 27.93
CA GLY A 264 14.91 -42.27 27.86
C GLY A 264 15.39 -41.89 26.45
N ALA A 265 14.50 -41.94 25.45
CA ALA A 265 14.74 -41.39 24.11
C ALA A 265 14.21 -39.94 24.05
N PRO A 266 14.63 -39.11 23.08
CA PRO A 266 13.98 -37.84 22.79
C PRO A 266 12.50 -38.04 22.43
N LEU A 267 11.67 -37.01 22.57
CA LEU A 267 10.25 -37.04 22.20
C LEU A 267 9.83 -35.72 21.56
N THR A 268 9.34 -35.76 20.32
CA THR A 268 8.59 -34.65 19.73
C THR A 268 7.10 -34.91 19.87
N ILE A 269 6.37 -33.95 20.44
CA ILE A 269 4.92 -33.96 20.55
C ILE A 269 4.36 -32.89 19.62
N TYR A 270 3.66 -33.34 18.59
CA TYR A 270 2.98 -32.48 17.63
C TYR A 270 1.54 -32.23 18.10
N VAL A 271 1.15 -30.97 18.26
CA VAL A 271 -0.18 -30.57 18.75
C VAL A 271 -1.05 -30.18 17.57
N ASP A 272 -2.06 -31.00 17.28
CA ASP A 272 -3.03 -30.84 16.21
C ASP A 272 -4.44 -30.80 16.80
N GLY A 273 -4.77 -29.68 17.46
CA GLY A 273 -6.08 -29.48 18.08
C GLY A 273 -6.08 -28.61 19.35
N ILE A 274 -7.29 -28.25 19.77
CA ILE A 274 -7.53 -27.32 20.88
C ILE A 274 -7.37 -28.03 22.23
N ILE A 275 -6.37 -27.63 23.01
CA ILE A 275 -6.06 -28.12 24.34
C ILE A 275 -6.77 -27.27 25.40
N THR A 276 -7.61 -27.87 26.24
CA THR A 276 -8.42 -27.15 27.25
C THR A 276 -8.42 -27.87 28.60
N PRO A 277 -8.65 -27.18 29.74
CA PRO A 277 -8.81 -27.80 31.06
C PRO A 277 -9.73 -29.04 31.05
N ASP A 278 -10.87 -28.95 30.36
CA ASP A 278 -11.90 -29.98 30.31
C ASP A 278 -11.44 -31.23 29.54
N ASN A 279 -10.62 -31.08 28.50
CA ASN A 279 -10.04 -32.22 27.77
C ASN A 279 -8.67 -32.68 28.30
N SER A 280 -8.11 -32.02 29.33
CA SER A 280 -6.75 -32.26 29.81
C SER A 280 -6.61 -33.27 30.95
N ASN A 281 -7.59 -33.37 31.85
CA ASN A 281 -7.50 -34.11 33.13
C ASN A 281 -6.34 -33.70 34.07
N VAL A 282 -5.58 -32.66 33.71
CA VAL A 282 -4.50 -32.04 34.50
C VAL A 282 -4.72 -30.52 34.57
N THR A 283 -4.07 -29.84 35.52
CA THR A 283 -4.17 -28.38 35.65
C THR A 283 -3.06 -27.60 34.94
N LYS A 284 -2.06 -28.30 34.42
CA LYS A 284 -0.94 -27.82 33.58
C LYS A 284 -0.19 -29.03 33.02
N PHE A 285 0.67 -28.84 32.02
CA PHE A 285 1.53 -29.89 31.48
C PHE A 285 2.94 -29.81 32.07
N ASP A 286 3.33 -30.80 32.88
CA ASP A 286 4.66 -30.87 33.51
C ASP A 286 5.70 -31.55 32.57
N ILE A 287 6.50 -30.77 31.85
CA ILE A 287 7.79 -31.22 31.25
C ILE A 287 8.81 -31.29 32.39
N LYS A 288 8.88 -32.45 33.04
CA LYS A 288 9.51 -32.58 34.36
C LYS A 288 10.31 -33.86 34.55
N ASP A 289 11.49 -33.73 35.16
CA ASP A 289 12.44 -34.83 35.37
C ASP A 289 12.83 -35.54 34.05
N MET A 290 12.81 -34.82 32.93
CA MET A 290 12.98 -35.34 31.57
C MET A 290 13.79 -34.37 30.70
N ASN A 291 14.63 -34.93 29.82
CA ASN A 291 15.37 -34.16 28.81
C ASN A 291 14.81 -34.43 27.42
N ASP A 292 15.25 -33.65 26.43
CA ASP A 292 15.10 -33.94 25.00
C ASP A 292 13.60 -34.02 24.60
N VAL A 293 12.92 -32.87 24.69
CA VAL A 293 11.48 -32.71 24.43
C VAL A 293 11.24 -31.58 23.44
N SER A 294 10.38 -31.80 22.46
CA SER A 294 9.76 -30.72 21.69
C SER A 294 8.25 -30.77 21.86
N ILE A 295 7.60 -29.62 22.07
CA ILE A 295 6.16 -29.43 21.84
C ILE A 295 6.04 -28.46 20.66
N ILE A 296 5.43 -28.93 19.57
CA ILE A 296 5.38 -28.21 18.29
C ILE A 296 3.93 -28.16 17.81
N GLY A 297 3.41 -26.99 17.44
CA GLY A 297 2.09 -26.88 16.83
C GLY A 297 2.07 -27.27 15.35
N VAL A 298 1.00 -27.97 14.93
CA VAL A 298 0.75 -28.34 13.53
C VAL A 298 -0.14 -27.26 12.91
N GLY A 299 0.41 -26.48 11.97
CA GLY A 299 -0.28 -25.29 11.43
C GLY A 299 -0.76 -24.35 12.55
N ASP A 300 -1.93 -23.77 12.35
CA ASP A 300 -2.61 -22.91 13.34
C ASP A 300 -3.44 -23.69 14.39
N ASN A 301 -3.50 -25.03 14.30
CA ASN A 301 -4.43 -25.85 15.07
C ASN A 301 -4.10 -25.92 16.59
N ALA A 302 -2.88 -25.53 16.98
CA ALA A 302 -2.30 -25.76 18.29
C ALA A 302 -2.68 -24.70 19.35
N LEU A 303 -3.98 -24.60 19.66
CA LEU A 303 -4.51 -23.65 20.63
C LEU A 303 -4.61 -24.25 22.05
N PHE A 304 -3.89 -23.66 23.00
CA PHE A 304 -4.03 -23.92 24.44
C PHE A 304 -4.94 -22.86 25.08
N ASP A 305 -6.21 -23.20 25.31
CA ASP A 305 -7.19 -22.29 25.88
C ASP A 305 -7.37 -22.53 27.39
N GLY A 306 -6.83 -21.62 28.21
CA GLY A 306 -7.01 -21.61 29.66
C GLY A 306 -6.02 -22.45 30.49
N ILE A 307 -5.12 -23.21 29.86
CA ILE A 307 -4.17 -24.13 30.52
C ILE A 307 -2.70 -23.94 30.04
N GLY A 308 -1.74 -24.00 30.98
CA GLY A 308 -0.32 -23.71 30.75
C GLY A 308 0.62 -24.92 30.79
N ILE A 309 1.89 -24.68 30.45
CA ILE A 309 3.00 -25.64 30.47
C ILE A 309 3.98 -25.27 31.60
N LYS A 310 4.59 -26.27 32.24
CA LYS A 310 5.69 -26.09 33.19
C LYS A 310 6.89 -26.94 32.80
N ILE A 311 8.05 -26.30 32.70
CA ILE A 311 9.36 -26.93 32.51
C ILE A 311 10.09 -26.95 33.85
N TRP A 312 10.48 -28.12 34.38
CA TRP A 312 11.14 -28.23 35.69
C TRP A 312 12.04 -29.46 35.87
N ARG A 313 13.34 -29.27 36.11
CA ARG A 313 14.34 -30.35 36.03
C ARG A 313 14.32 -31.01 34.66
N ALA A 314 14.47 -30.16 33.66
CA ALA A 314 14.52 -30.55 32.26
C ALA A 314 15.69 -29.86 31.55
N ASN A 315 16.28 -30.55 30.58
CA ASN A 315 17.31 -30.00 29.71
C ASN A 315 16.98 -30.32 28.25
N ASN A 316 17.34 -29.42 27.33
CA ASN A 316 17.09 -29.59 25.89
C ASN A 316 15.58 -29.64 25.57
N VAL A 317 14.90 -28.49 25.67
CA VAL A 317 13.44 -28.37 25.48
C VAL A 317 13.09 -27.30 24.44
N ILE A 318 12.20 -27.63 23.51
CA ILE A 318 11.62 -26.69 22.53
C ILE A 318 10.12 -26.57 22.77
N VAL A 319 9.59 -25.35 22.73
CA VAL A 319 8.14 -25.08 22.61
C VAL A 319 7.92 -24.09 21.47
N ARG A 320 7.21 -24.51 20.42
CA ARG A 320 7.21 -23.82 19.12
C ARG A 320 5.89 -23.90 18.37
N ASN A 321 5.54 -22.87 17.62
CA ASN A 321 4.35 -22.81 16.76
C ASN A 321 3.01 -23.04 17.50
N ILE A 322 2.91 -22.71 18.80
CA ILE A 322 1.66 -22.84 19.56
C ILE A 322 1.04 -21.49 19.89
N THR A 323 -0.29 -21.43 19.93
CA THR A 323 -1.03 -20.30 20.50
C THR A 323 -1.49 -20.67 21.90
N MET A 324 -1.27 -19.81 22.90
CA MET A 324 -1.82 -20.00 24.25
C MET A 324 -2.56 -18.75 24.73
N ARG A 325 -3.68 -18.94 25.42
CA ARG A 325 -4.50 -17.82 25.92
C ARG A 325 -5.17 -18.05 27.27
N TYR A 326 -5.46 -16.93 27.94
CA TYR A 326 -6.34 -16.85 29.12
C TYR A 326 -6.01 -17.83 30.27
N VAL A 327 -4.74 -18.19 30.46
CA VAL A 327 -4.35 -19.27 31.38
C VAL A 327 -4.66 -18.91 32.84
N ARG A 328 -5.52 -19.72 33.48
CA ARG A 328 -6.13 -19.41 34.79
C ARG A 328 -5.98 -20.45 35.87
N ILE A 329 -5.41 -21.60 35.51
CA ILE A 329 -5.23 -22.76 36.40
C ILE A 329 -3.77 -23.22 36.42
N GLY A 330 -3.46 -24.19 37.26
CA GLY A 330 -2.08 -24.67 37.43
C GLY A 330 -1.23 -23.60 38.08
N ASP A 331 -0.15 -23.21 37.41
CA ASP A 331 0.73 -22.12 37.85
C ASP A 331 0.32 -20.76 37.27
N LYS A 332 -0.81 -20.70 36.53
CA LYS A 332 -1.37 -19.55 35.78
C LYS A 332 -0.50 -18.95 34.66
N ASP A 333 0.81 -19.13 34.67
CA ASP A 333 1.65 -18.76 33.54
C ASP A 333 1.27 -19.57 32.28
N HIS A 334 1.50 -19.02 31.09
CA HIS A 334 1.42 -19.81 29.85
C HIS A 334 2.57 -20.82 29.80
N ILE A 335 3.80 -20.38 30.10
CA ILE A 335 4.98 -21.23 30.27
C ILE A 335 5.76 -20.82 31.53
N THR A 336 5.82 -21.69 32.53
CA THR A 336 6.70 -21.54 33.71
C THR A 336 7.98 -22.37 33.55
N ILE A 337 9.15 -21.77 33.75
CA ILE A 337 10.45 -22.47 33.79
C ILE A 337 11.05 -22.42 35.21
N ASP A 338 11.05 -23.55 35.92
CA ASP A 338 11.65 -23.68 37.25
C ASP A 338 13.03 -24.36 37.16
N GLY A 339 14.01 -23.88 37.92
CA GLY A 339 15.33 -24.50 38.03
C GLY A 339 15.36 -25.78 38.90
N PRO A 340 16.41 -26.63 38.76
CA PRO A 340 17.48 -26.52 37.77
C PRO A 340 17.05 -26.99 36.38
N SER A 341 17.07 -26.12 35.36
CA SER A 341 16.66 -26.43 33.97
C SER A 341 17.45 -25.60 32.96
N SER A 342 17.78 -26.12 31.78
CA SER A 342 18.63 -25.39 30.82
C SER A 342 18.56 -25.88 29.37
N ASN A 343 19.12 -25.10 28.42
CA ASN A 343 19.02 -25.33 26.98
C ASN A 343 17.53 -25.38 26.56
N ILE A 344 16.87 -24.23 26.60
CA ILE A 344 15.43 -24.11 26.34
C ILE A 344 15.19 -23.04 25.26
N TRP A 345 14.40 -23.38 24.25
CA TRP A 345 14.05 -22.51 23.15
C TRP A 345 12.52 -22.38 23.05
N ILE A 346 12.01 -21.15 23.22
CA ILE A 346 10.59 -20.80 23.10
C ILE A 346 10.45 -19.90 21.89
N ASP A 347 9.92 -20.44 20.79
CA ASP A 347 10.11 -19.87 19.44
C ASP A 347 8.81 -19.79 18.64
N HIS A 348 8.56 -18.69 17.90
CA HIS A 348 7.40 -18.57 17.00
C HIS A 348 6.07 -19.02 17.65
N ASN A 349 5.71 -18.43 18.80
CA ASN A 349 4.45 -18.70 19.51
C ASN A 349 3.63 -17.42 19.69
N THR A 350 2.32 -17.57 19.95
CA THR A 350 1.41 -16.45 20.22
C THR A 350 0.80 -16.56 21.62
N PHE A 351 1.16 -15.66 22.52
CA PHE A 351 0.75 -15.66 23.94
C PHE A 351 -0.08 -14.41 24.26
N TYR A 352 -1.35 -14.57 24.69
CA TYR A 352 -2.18 -13.42 25.10
C TYR A 352 -3.13 -13.65 26.28
N ASN A 353 -3.43 -12.58 27.02
CA ASN A 353 -4.42 -12.57 28.11
C ASN A 353 -5.49 -11.49 27.83
N SER A 354 -5.86 -10.69 28.83
CA SER A 354 -6.72 -9.51 28.68
C SER A 354 -6.37 -8.51 29.78
N LEU A 355 -6.49 -7.22 29.46
CA LEU A 355 -6.30 -6.11 30.40
C LEU A 355 -7.58 -5.70 31.15
N ASP A 356 -8.77 -6.11 30.68
CA ASP A 356 -10.09 -5.74 31.26
C ASP A 356 -10.43 -6.42 32.60
N VAL A 357 -9.42 -6.97 33.25
CA VAL A 357 -9.51 -7.70 34.53
C VAL A 357 -8.51 -7.14 35.53
N ASP A 358 -8.66 -7.51 36.81
CA ASP A 358 -7.62 -7.21 37.80
C ASP A 358 -6.28 -7.85 37.41
N LYS A 359 -5.19 -7.12 37.65
CA LYS A 359 -3.81 -7.53 37.30
C LYS A 359 -3.38 -8.91 37.82
N ASP A 360 -3.98 -9.40 38.91
CA ASP A 360 -3.68 -10.71 39.51
C ASP A 360 -4.75 -11.77 39.20
N TYR A 361 -5.67 -11.47 38.26
CA TYR A 361 -6.63 -12.42 37.69
C TYR A 361 -5.92 -13.50 36.86
N TYR A 362 -5.04 -13.09 35.95
CA TYR A 362 -4.01 -13.90 35.28
C TYR A 362 -2.65 -13.76 36.02
N ASP A 363 -1.62 -14.51 35.62
CA ASP A 363 -0.23 -14.31 36.11
C ASP A 363 0.71 -13.90 34.97
N GLU A 364 1.83 -14.57 34.71
CA GLU A 364 2.74 -14.21 33.62
C GLU A 364 2.35 -14.85 32.26
N LEU A 365 2.97 -14.43 31.16
CA LEU A 365 2.97 -15.21 29.92
C LEU A 365 4.08 -16.26 29.99
N VAL A 366 5.34 -15.85 29.85
CA VAL A 366 6.52 -16.73 29.95
C VAL A 366 7.38 -16.29 31.14
N SER A 367 7.60 -17.16 32.13
CA SER A 367 8.35 -16.86 33.36
C SER A 367 9.48 -17.86 33.66
N GLY A 368 10.51 -17.43 34.39
CA GLY A 368 11.66 -18.24 34.77
C GLY A 368 12.18 -17.94 36.18
N LYS A 369 12.56 -18.97 36.96
CA LYS A 369 13.01 -18.82 38.37
C LYS A 369 13.92 -19.95 38.86
N GLY A 370 14.80 -19.63 39.82
CA GLY A 370 15.84 -20.54 40.30
C GLY A 370 17.04 -20.69 39.34
N GLU A 371 17.70 -21.84 39.42
CA GLU A 371 18.90 -22.25 38.67
C GLU A 371 18.58 -22.53 37.18
N ILE A 372 18.24 -21.50 36.41
CA ILE A 372 17.89 -21.61 34.99
C ILE A 372 18.95 -20.99 34.08
N ASP A 373 19.36 -21.67 33.02
CA ASP A 373 20.50 -21.25 32.18
C ASP A 373 20.35 -21.64 30.70
N ASN A 374 21.07 -21.00 29.79
CA ASN A 374 20.99 -21.23 28.34
C ASN A 374 19.55 -21.19 27.78
N ILE A 375 18.88 -20.04 27.83
CA ILE A 375 17.49 -19.89 27.33
C ILE A 375 17.43 -18.87 26.19
N THR A 376 16.62 -19.14 25.16
CA THR A 376 16.27 -18.18 24.10
C THR A 376 14.75 -18.13 23.94
N ILE A 377 14.21 -16.92 23.94
CA ILE A 377 12.81 -16.57 23.65
C ILE A 377 12.84 -15.78 22.34
N SER A 378 12.34 -16.34 21.23
CA SER A 378 12.47 -15.69 19.91
C SER A 378 11.21 -15.71 19.05
N TYR A 379 10.99 -14.64 18.29
CA TYR A 379 9.89 -14.51 17.33
C TYR A 379 8.49 -14.83 17.92
N ASN A 380 8.28 -14.60 19.22
CA ASN A 380 6.96 -14.78 19.83
C ASN A 380 6.18 -13.46 19.80
N ILE A 381 4.86 -13.54 19.71
CA ILE A 381 3.95 -12.43 20.04
C ILE A 381 3.54 -12.58 21.52
N LEU A 382 3.77 -11.53 22.33
CA LEU A 382 3.50 -11.50 23.77
C LEU A 382 2.62 -10.30 24.13
N ARG A 383 1.30 -10.49 24.27
CA ARG A 383 0.35 -9.37 24.29
C ARG A 383 -0.78 -9.43 25.31
N ASP A 384 -1.50 -8.31 25.43
CA ASP A 384 -2.70 -8.14 26.29
C ASP A 384 -2.48 -8.56 27.76
N SER A 385 -1.32 -8.21 28.34
CA SER A 385 -0.92 -8.72 29.67
C SER A 385 -0.54 -7.66 30.69
N TRP A 386 -1.02 -7.85 31.93
CA TRP A 386 -0.68 -7.03 33.09
C TRP A 386 0.75 -7.26 33.61
N LYS A 387 1.23 -8.50 33.48
CA LYS A 387 2.54 -9.00 33.92
C LYS A 387 3.07 -9.89 32.81
N THR A 388 4.00 -9.42 31.98
CA THR A 388 4.29 -10.12 30.73
C THR A 388 5.31 -11.24 30.92
N SER A 389 6.50 -10.94 31.46
CA SER A 389 7.58 -11.91 31.61
C SER A 389 8.51 -11.60 32.80
N LEU A 390 8.76 -12.59 33.67
CA LEU A 390 9.54 -12.45 34.91
C LEU A 390 10.67 -13.47 34.98
N TRP A 391 11.88 -13.01 35.30
CA TRP A 391 13.09 -13.83 35.39
C TRP A 391 13.80 -13.58 36.73
N GLY A 392 13.84 -14.62 37.57
CA GLY A 392 14.20 -14.53 38.98
C GLY A 392 13.01 -14.10 39.85
N SER A 393 12.49 -15.00 40.66
CA SER A 393 11.23 -14.85 41.43
C SER A 393 11.26 -13.83 42.55
N SER A 394 12.44 -13.55 43.13
CA SER A 394 12.57 -12.64 44.26
C SER A 394 13.98 -12.04 44.33
N ASP A 395 14.14 -11.02 45.17
CA ASP A 395 15.43 -10.37 45.45
C ASP A 395 16.39 -11.29 46.25
N GLY A 396 16.00 -12.55 46.50
CA GLY A 396 16.85 -13.64 47.00
C GLY A 396 16.80 -14.90 46.12
N ASP A 397 16.46 -14.74 44.83
CA ASP A 397 16.58 -15.77 43.79
C ASP A 397 17.90 -15.54 43.02
N ASP A 398 19.02 -15.65 43.75
CA ASP A 398 20.36 -15.14 43.43
C ASP A 398 21.21 -16.04 42.52
N TYR A 399 20.56 -16.92 41.75
CA TYR A 399 21.22 -17.75 40.77
C TYR A 399 21.69 -16.95 39.55
N ASP A 400 22.86 -17.32 39.04
CA ASP A 400 23.29 -16.93 37.70
C ASP A 400 22.37 -17.57 36.66
N ARG A 401 22.02 -16.80 35.63
CA ARG A 401 21.00 -17.14 34.62
C ARG A 401 21.26 -16.38 33.33
N ARG A 402 21.14 -17.04 32.18
CA ARG A 402 21.51 -16.45 30.89
C ARG A 402 20.41 -16.67 29.86
N ILE A 403 19.68 -15.60 29.54
CA ILE A 403 18.48 -15.62 28.69
C ILE A 403 18.58 -14.60 27.54
N THR A 404 18.17 -14.99 26.34
CA THR A 404 18.08 -14.13 25.15
C THR A 404 16.63 -13.88 24.75
N PHE A 405 16.31 -12.64 24.37
CA PHE A 405 15.04 -12.24 23.76
C PHE A 405 15.35 -11.68 22.38
N TRP A 406 14.95 -12.37 21.31
CA TRP A 406 15.31 -12.01 19.93
C TRP A 406 14.07 -11.94 19.04
N GLY A 407 13.80 -10.81 18.39
CA GLY A 407 12.76 -10.78 17.34
C GLY A 407 11.32 -10.88 17.84
N ASN A 408 11.07 -10.73 19.14
CA ASN A 408 9.71 -10.86 19.69
C ASN A 408 8.92 -9.55 19.50
N HIS A 409 7.60 -9.70 19.32
CA HIS A 409 6.63 -8.60 19.35
C HIS A 409 6.00 -8.53 20.74
N TRP A 410 6.07 -7.37 21.39
CA TRP A 410 5.49 -7.11 22.71
C TRP A 410 4.42 -6.02 22.59
N GLU A 411 3.15 -6.41 22.49
CA GLU A 411 2.03 -5.54 22.11
C GLU A 411 1.07 -5.32 23.29
N ASN A 412 0.58 -4.09 23.49
CA ASN A 412 -0.49 -3.76 24.46
C ASN A 412 -0.25 -4.37 25.86
N ALA A 413 0.89 -4.07 26.46
CA ALA A 413 1.42 -4.79 27.61
C ALA A 413 1.88 -3.86 28.74
N ASN A 414 1.42 -4.10 29.96
CA ASN A 414 1.57 -3.13 31.04
C ASN A 414 2.95 -3.15 31.71
N SER A 415 3.47 -4.33 32.09
CA SER A 415 4.73 -4.38 32.85
C SER A 415 5.49 -5.68 32.74
N ARG A 416 6.82 -5.60 32.91
CA ARG A 416 7.77 -6.72 32.91
C ARG A 416 8.03 -7.27 31.50
N LEU A 417 8.70 -6.49 30.64
CA LEU A 417 8.96 -6.86 29.24
C LEU A 417 10.49 -6.94 28.91
N PRO A 418 11.34 -7.70 29.64
CA PRO A 418 11.08 -8.53 30.82
C PRO A 418 11.36 -7.78 32.14
N LEU A 419 10.91 -8.34 33.28
CA LEU A 419 11.53 -8.06 34.59
C LEU A 419 12.64 -9.09 34.83
N PHE A 420 13.85 -8.61 35.11
CA PHE A 420 15.04 -9.45 35.21
C PHE A 420 15.80 -9.21 36.52
N ARG A 421 16.13 -10.27 37.27
CA ARG A 421 16.96 -10.22 38.48
C ARG A 421 18.18 -11.11 38.36
N PHE A 422 19.35 -10.60 38.76
CA PHE A 422 20.65 -11.30 38.68
C PHE A 422 20.99 -11.80 37.26
N GLY A 423 22.14 -12.45 37.09
CA GLY A 423 22.56 -13.06 35.82
C GLY A 423 22.78 -12.09 34.66
N GLU A 424 22.76 -12.64 33.45
CA GLU A 424 23.02 -11.94 32.19
C GLU A 424 21.83 -12.07 31.21
N GLY A 425 21.59 -11.02 30.42
CA GLY A 425 20.54 -11.04 29.41
C GLY A 425 20.97 -10.36 28.11
N HIS A 426 20.41 -10.82 26.99
CA HIS A 426 20.53 -10.16 25.70
C HIS A 426 19.13 -9.91 25.14
N ILE A 427 18.83 -8.66 24.78
CA ILE A 427 17.54 -8.21 24.27
C ILE A 427 17.81 -7.54 22.93
N VAL A 428 17.54 -8.25 21.83
CA VAL A 428 17.95 -7.86 20.48
C VAL A 428 16.82 -7.91 19.45
N ASN A 429 16.74 -6.91 18.58
CA ASN A 429 15.74 -6.83 17.50
C ASN A 429 14.28 -7.09 17.96
N ASN A 430 13.87 -6.69 19.16
CA ASN A 430 12.46 -6.82 19.59
C ASN A 430 11.69 -5.55 19.22
N TYR A 431 10.41 -5.70 18.87
CA TYR A 431 9.47 -4.59 18.69
C TYR A 431 8.55 -4.52 19.91
N TYR A 432 8.47 -3.35 20.53
CA TYR A 432 7.66 -3.05 21.71
C TYR A 432 6.63 -1.98 21.35
N ASP A 433 5.35 -2.29 21.51
CA ASP A 433 4.20 -1.50 21.09
C ASP A 433 3.21 -1.37 22.27
N GLY A 434 2.79 -0.15 22.61
CA GLY A 434 1.78 0.10 23.65
C GLY A 434 2.21 -0.34 25.06
N VAL A 435 3.39 0.08 25.53
CA VAL A 435 3.92 -0.32 26.85
C VAL A 435 3.34 0.58 27.97
N ILE A 436 2.27 0.12 28.63
CA ILE A 436 1.39 0.98 29.45
C ILE A 436 2.07 1.51 30.74
N SER A 437 3.04 0.79 31.33
CA SER A 437 3.66 1.22 32.60
C SER A 437 5.19 1.18 32.62
N THR A 438 5.81 0.03 32.29
CA THR A 438 7.28 -0.14 32.27
C THR A 438 7.69 -1.31 31.37
N GLY A 439 8.72 -1.13 30.54
CA GLY A 439 9.26 -2.18 29.67
C GLY A 439 10.24 -3.11 30.39
N ILE A 440 11.51 -3.03 29.99
CA ILE A 440 12.65 -3.79 30.52
C ILE A 440 12.98 -3.27 31.93
N ASN A 441 12.99 -4.15 32.93
CA ASN A 441 13.24 -3.81 34.33
C ASN A 441 14.41 -4.63 34.90
N SER A 442 15.63 -4.11 34.77
CA SER A 442 16.89 -4.74 35.21
C SER A 442 17.10 -4.51 36.71
N ARG A 443 17.31 -5.57 37.51
CA ARG A 443 17.33 -5.50 38.98
C ARG A 443 18.41 -6.40 39.59
N MET A 444 18.79 -6.14 40.85
CA MET A 444 19.64 -7.02 41.65
C MET A 444 20.94 -7.45 40.93
N GLY A 445 21.67 -6.49 40.38
CA GLY A 445 22.93 -6.75 39.68
C GLY A 445 22.80 -7.48 38.33
N ALA A 446 21.59 -7.70 37.79
CA ALA A 446 21.39 -8.18 36.43
C ALA A 446 22.17 -7.33 35.42
N THR A 447 22.75 -7.96 34.41
CA THR A 447 23.54 -7.29 33.37
C THR A 447 22.92 -7.57 32.00
N LEU A 448 22.29 -6.57 31.39
CA LEU A 448 21.58 -6.71 30.12
C LEU A 448 22.32 -6.00 28.97
N ARG A 449 22.48 -6.66 27.82
CA ARG A 449 22.74 -5.98 26.53
C ARG A 449 21.39 -5.75 25.85
N ILE A 450 21.14 -4.51 25.41
CA ILE A 450 19.87 -4.09 24.81
C ILE A 450 20.19 -3.38 23.48
N GLU A 451 19.97 -4.04 22.35
CA GLU A 451 20.36 -3.47 21.04
C GLU A 451 19.44 -3.80 19.85
N GLY A 452 19.35 -2.90 18.88
CA GLY A 452 18.51 -3.06 17.68
C GLY A 452 17.00 -3.06 17.95
N ASN A 453 16.53 -2.73 19.16
CA ASN A 453 15.11 -2.80 19.51
C ASN A 453 14.36 -1.50 19.15
N VAL A 454 13.06 -1.62 18.88
CA VAL A 454 12.15 -0.49 18.65
C VAL A 454 11.15 -0.43 19.79
N PHE A 455 10.99 0.75 20.40
CA PHE A 455 9.94 1.05 21.37
C PHE A 455 9.01 2.11 20.81
N GLU A 456 7.71 1.84 20.83
CA GLU A 456 6.63 2.68 20.33
C GLU A 456 5.50 2.72 21.37
N ASP A 457 4.83 3.87 21.51
CA ASP A 457 3.76 4.13 22.49
C ASP A 457 4.07 3.64 23.92
N ALA A 458 5.34 3.79 24.34
CA ALA A 458 5.90 3.13 25.50
C ALA A 458 6.19 4.07 26.68
N GLN A 459 5.61 3.80 27.85
CA GLN A 459 6.02 4.42 29.10
C GLN A 459 7.20 3.67 29.74
N ASN A 460 8.26 4.40 30.09
CA ASN A 460 9.44 3.89 30.77
C ASN A 460 10.02 2.57 30.16
N PRO A 461 10.54 2.59 28.91
CA PRO A 461 11.10 1.43 28.22
C PRO A 461 12.19 0.66 28.95
N ILE A 462 13.11 1.34 29.63
CA ILE A 462 14.26 0.74 30.32
C ILE A 462 14.39 1.36 31.72
N VAL A 463 14.32 0.52 32.75
CA VAL A 463 14.31 0.94 34.16
C VAL A 463 15.02 -0.05 35.08
N SER A 464 15.26 0.38 36.32
CA SER A 464 15.61 -0.48 37.45
C SER A 464 14.77 -0.07 38.66
N PHE A 465 13.63 -0.73 38.89
CA PHE A 465 12.62 -0.34 39.88
C PHE A 465 12.25 -1.45 40.89
N TYR A 466 11.80 -1.02 42.07
CA TYR A 466 11.13 -1.84 43.11
C TYR A 466 11.98 -3.00 43.67
N SER A 467 13.31 -2.87 43.70
CA SER A 467 14.27 -3.83 44.25
C SER A 467 15.17 -3.19 45.30
N SER A 468 15.82 -3.98 46.16
CA SER A 468 16.81 -3.44 47.12
C SER A 468 18.13 -3.02 46.48
N GLU A 469 18.48 -3.55 45.31
CA GLU A 469 19.67 -3.20 44.54
C GLU A 469 19.33 -3.04 43.05
N LEU A 470 20.02 -2.10 42.38
CA LEU A 470 19.79 -1.83 40.96
C LEU A 470 20.34 -2.95 40.07
N GLY A 471 19.79 -3.10 38.86
CA GLY A 471 20.46 -3.79 37.76
C GLY A 471 21.21 -2.82 36.85
N TYR A 472 21.80 -3.35 35.79
CA TYR A 472 22.59 -2.62 34.80
C TYR A 472 22.12 -2.96 33.37
N TRP A 473 22.49 -2.08 32.45
CA TRP A 473 22.26 -2.21 31.01
C TRP A 473 23.43 -1.62 30.21
N ASP A 474 23.75 -2.26 29.09
CA ASP A 474 24.56 -1.72 28.01
C ASP A 474 23.66 -1.59 26.78
N VAL A 475 23.55 -0.37 26.23
CA VAL A 475 22.60 0.00 25.18
C VAL A 475 23.33 0.39 23.90
N GLU A 476 22.81 -0.05 22.75
CA GLU A 476 23.33 0.35 21.44
C GLU A 476 22.20 0.33 20.42
N ASP A 477 22.03 1.39 19.61
CA ASP A 477 21.11 1.39 18.47
C ASP A 477 19.68 0.90 18.83
N ASN A 478 18.95 1.66 19.65
CA ASN A 478 17.54 1.39 19.95
C ASN A 478 16.71 2.64 19.62
N THR A 479 15.54 2.44 19.03
CA THR A 479 14.60 3.50 18.63
C THR A 479 13.55 3.72 19.72
N PHE A 480 13.18 4.98 19.99
CA PHE A 480 12.26 5.37 21.07
C PHE A 480 11.19 6.35 20.54
N ASN A 481 10.17 5.81 19.88
CA ASN A 481 9.02 6.52 19.32
C ASN A 481 7.94 6.75 20.38
N ASN A 482 7.35 7.96 20.43
CA ASN A 482 6.29 8.36 21.38
C ASN A 482 6.53 7.95 22.87
N VAL A 483 7.80 7.95 23.31
CA VAL A 483 8.17 7.42 24.63
C VAL A 483 7.93 8.43 25.76
N ASN A 484 7.19 7.99 26.78
CA ASN A 484 6.94 8.77 28.00
C ASN A 484 7.88 8.34 29.15
N TRP A 485 8.76 9.23 29.59
CA TRP A 485 9.70 9.00 30.70
C TRP A 485 9.17 9.61 32.01
N VAL A 486 8.91 8.78 33.02
CA VAL A 486 8.25 9.16 34.27
C VAL A 486 9.10 8.75 35.49
N GLU A 487 9.56 9.73 36.28
CA GLU A 487 10.29 9.52 37.53
C GLU A 487 9.41 8.88 38.64
N TYR A 488 9.32 7.55 38.66
CA TYR A 488 8.65 6.81 39.72
C TYR A 488 9.12 5.35 39.78
N PRO A 489 9.53 4.79 40.94
CA PRO A 489 9.53 5.35 42.29
C PRO A 489 10.82 6.14 42.63
N SER A 490 10.83 6.81 43.78
CA SER A 490 11.93 7.69 44.24
C SER A 490 13.26 7.00 44.57
N ASP A 491 13.27 5.67 44.62
CA ASP A 491 14.42 4.80 44.82
C ASP A 491 14.80 3.99 43.56
N GLY A 492 14.07 4.19 42.46
CA GLY A 492 14.33 3.59 41.16
C GLY A 492 15.16 4.47 40.22
N VAL A 493 15.59 3.90 39.09
CA VAL A 493 16.30 4.60 38.01
C VAL A 493 15.57 4.36 36.69
N ILE A 494 15.30 5.43 35.93
CA ILE A 494 14.92 5.39 34.51
C ILE A 494 16.18 5.55 33.66
N ALA A 495 16.22 4.94 32.46
CA ALA A 495 17.37 5.10 31.58
C ALA A 495 17.36 6.43 30.80
N GLY A 496 16.19 6.87 30.33
CA GLY A 496 16.06 8.09 29.52
C GLY A 496 15.62 9.34 30.28
N PRO A 497 15.38 10.47 29.58
CA PRO A 497 15.39 10.60 28.12
C PRO A 497 16.78 10.55 27.47
N ASP A 498 17.85 10.86 28.21
CA ASP A 498 19.25 10.69 27.76
C ASP A 498 19.73 9.26 28.08
N VAL A 499 19.37 8.31 27.21
CA VAL A 499 19.59 6.86 27.42
C VAL A 499 21.07 6.51 27.29
N GLN A 500 21.71 6.20 28.43
CA GLN A 500 23.14 5.88 28.52
C GLN A 500 23.40 4.51 29.14
N SER A 501 24.46 3.82 28.67
CA SER A 501 24.93 2.56 29.26
C SER A 501 25.41 2.74 30.70
N THR A 502 24.98 1.85 31.59
CA THR A 502 25.38 1.81 33.01
C THR A 502 26.45 0.76 33.30
N THR A 503 26.73 -0.11 32.34
CA THR A 503 27.84 -1.08 32.33
C THR A 503 28.39 -1.20 30.90
N SER A 504 29.33 -2.12 30.64
CA SER A 504 29.60 -2.58 29.28
C SER A 504 29.61 -4.11 29.26
N TYR A 505 28.86 -4.71 28.33
CA TYR A 505 28.59 -6.13 28.29
C TYR A 505 28.36 -6.61 26.86
N LEU A 506 28.99 -7.73 26.49
CA LEU A 506 28.83 -8.38 25.19
C LEU A 506 28.46 -9.86 25.42
N PRO A 507 27.38 -10.37 24.80
CA PRO A 507 26.99 -11.77 24.92
C PRO A 507 28.10 -12.73 24.46
N PRO A 508 28.31 -13.88 25.13
CA PRO A 508 29.41 -14.81 24.86
C PRO A 508 29.17 -15.75 23.66
N TYR A 509 28.42 -15.32 22.65
CA TYR A 509 28.15 -16.04 21.40
C TYR A 509 28.30 -15.11 20.18
N SER A 510 28.47 -15.69 19.00
CA SER A 510 28.44 -14.93 17.74
C SER A 510 27.00 -14.72 17.28
N TYR A 511 26.69 -13.52 16.79
CA TYR A 511 25.39 -13.16 16.24
C TYR A 511 25.56 -12.11 15.12
N SER A 512 24.52 -11.93 14.33
CA SER A 512 24.32 -10.76 13.48
C SER A 512 22.95 -10.19 13.82
N ARG A 513 22.85 -8.86 13.94
CA ARG A 513 21.60 -8.15 14.25
C ARG A 513 21.18 -7.25 13.09
N LEU A 514 19.98 -6.69 13.19
CA LEU A 514 19.50 -5.64 12.29
C LEU A 514 19.87 -4.27 12.86
N PHE A 515 19.69 -3.21 12.07
CA PHE A 515 19.57 -1.87 12.63
C PHE A 515 18.16 -1.69 13.21
N ALA A 516 17.98 -0.80 14.19
CA ALA A 516 16.67 -0.62 14.81
C ALA A 516 15.58 -0.17 13.81
N ALA A 517 15.94 0.52 12.73
CA ALA A 517 15.00 0.90 11.66
C ALA A 517 14.34 -0.33 10.99
N ASP A 518 15.08 -1.41 10.78
CA ASP A 518 14.61 -2.61 10.08
C ASP A 518 13.75 -3.52 10.99
N THR A 519 13.99 -3.45 12.30
CA THR A 519 13.46 -4.39 13.31
C THR A 519 11.93 -4.44 13.31
N LYS A 520 11.21 -3.31 13.17
CA LYS A 520 9.74 -3.30 13.21
C LYS A 520 9.15 -4.16 12.07
N ALA A 521 9.59 -3.92 10.83
CA ALA A 521 9.14 -4.68 9.66
C ALA A 521 9.56 -6.16 9.75
N HIS A 522 10.80 -6.45 10.16
CA HIS A 522 11.29 -7.81 10.31
C HIS A 522 10.51 -8.60 11.38
N VAL A 523 10.18 -7.99 12.52
CA VAL A 523 9.41 -8.64 13.59
C VAL A 523 7.97 -8.88 13.17
N LEU A 524 7.31 -7.90 12.53
CA LEU A 524 5.92 -8.06 12.08
C LEU A 524 5.78 -9.13 10.98
N ALA A 525 6.79 -9.32 10.13
CA ALA A 525 6.80 -10.37 9.11
C ALA A 525 7.12 -11.78 9.64
N ASN A 526 7.68 -11.91 10.85
CA ASN A 526 8.25 -13.17 11.33
C ASN A 526 7.79 -13.62 12.73
N ALA A 527 7.14 -12.78 13.54
CA ALA A 527 6.74 -13.17 14.91
C ALA A 527 5.35 -13.83 14.95
N GLY A 528 5.23 -14.90 15.75
CA GLY A 528 3.97 -15.58 16.06
C GLY A 528 3.92 -17.05 15.66
N ALA A 529 2.87 -17.74 16.10
CA ALA A 529 2.49 -19.05 15.56
C ALA A 529 1.90 -18.91 14.13
N GLY A 530 1.88 -20.00 13.38
CA GLY A 530 1.50 -20.06 11.96
C GLY A 530 2.70 -19.87 11.02
N ILE A 531 3.54 -18.86 11.30
CA ILE A 531 4.65 -18.38 10.46
C ILE A 531 5.64 -19.47 10.00
N VAL A 532 5.96 -20.44 10.87
CA VAL A 532 7.01 -21.45 10.60
C VAL A 532 6.45 -22.83 10.25
N THR A 533 5.17 -22.93 9.89
CA THR A 533 4.49 -24.20 9.58
C THR A 533 5.26 -25.03 8.56
N ASP A 534 5.67 -24.43 7.44
CA ASP A 534 6.34 -25.11 6.32
C ASP A 534 7.84 -25.39 6.59
N CYS A 535 8.34 -24.91 7.74
CA CYS A 535 9.70 -25.15 8.21
C CYS A 535 9.77 -26.25 9.28
N LEU A 536 8.67 -26.94 9.59
CA LEU A 536 8.59 -27.97 10.64
C LEU A 536 8.35 -29.36 10.05
N ASP A 537 9.08 -30.37 10.55
CA ASP A 537 8.94 -31.79 10.17
C ASP A 537 7.63 -32.43 10.72
N ALA A 538 6.50 -31.71 10.68
CA ALA A 538 5.25 -32.08 11.33
C ALA A 538 4.44 -33.15 10.54
N PRO A 539 3.90 -34.19 11.21
CA PRO A 539 3.17 -35.27 10.56
C PRO A 539 1.77 -34.84 10.11
N VAL A 540 1.49 -35.07 8.83
CA VAL A 540 0.20 -34.77 8.17
C VAL A 540 -0.98 -35.48 8.84
N SER A 541 -2.08 -34.75 9.05
CA SER A 541 -3.27 -35.27 9.73
C SER A 541 -4.17 -36.09 8.80
N GLY A 542 -4.12 -37.44 8.86
CA GLY A 542 -5.14 -38.25 8.17
C GLY A 542 -4.90 -39.77 8.02
N GLY A 543 -5.60 -40.58 8.83
CA GLY A 543 -6.04 -41.94 8.46
C GLY A 543 -5.04 -43.09 8.59
N GLY A 544 -5.45 -44.21 9.22
CA GLY A 544 -4.60 -45.40 9.37
C GLY A 544 -5.32 -46.75 9.36
N GLU A 545 -4.66 -47.77 8.80
CA GLU A 545 -5.02 -49.19 8.94
C GLU A 545 -3.84 -50.03 9.47
N GLN A 546 -4.12 -50.96 10.38
CA GLN A 546 -3.12 -51.92 10.87
C GLN A 546 -3.08 -53.19 10.01
N SER A 547 -1.91 -53.57 9.49
CA SER A 547 -1.69 -54.96 9.01
C SER A 547 -0.29 -55.54 9.28
N SER A 548 0.00 -55.72 10.57
CA SER A 548 0.63 -56.93 11.14
C SER A 548 1.91 -57.56 10.54
N SER A 549 2.87 -57.80 11.44
CA SER A 549 3.83 -58.92 11.45
C SER A 549 5.05 -58.81 10.50
N SER A 550 6.27 -58.68 11.03
CA SER A 550 7.15 -59.76 11.54
C SER A 550 8.04 -60.37 10.44
N SER A 551 9.30 -60.76 10.69
CA SER A 551 10.22 -60.56 11.82
C SER A 551 11.62 -61.05 11.43
N SER A 552 12.62 -60.85 12.30
CA SER A 552 13.98 -61.47 12.23
C SER A 552 14.88 -60.98 11.07
N SER A 553 16.21 -60.95 11.18
CA SER A 553 17.08 -61.06 12.37
C SER A 553 18.48 -60.49 12.10
N SER A 554 18.87 -59.54 12.94
CA SER A 554 19.99 -59.65 13.91
C SER A 554 21.44 -59.88 13.46
N GLN A 555 22.34 -59.29 14.25
CA GLN A 555 23.80 -59.54 14.38
C GLN A 555 24.72 -58.83 13.37
N ASN A 556 25.91 -58.34 13.77
CA ASN A 556 26.44 -57.98 15.10
C ASN A 556 27.81 -57.26 14.96
N SER A 557 28.09 -56.25 15.79
CA SER A 557 29.43 -55.67 16.09
C SER A 557 30.18 -54.95 14.93
N SER A 558 31.01 -53.93 15.17
CA SER A 558 31.24 -53.09 16.37
C SER A 558 32.11 -51.86 16.06
N SER A 559 32.04 -50.86 16.94
CA SER A 559 33.10 -49.88 17.30
C SER A 559 33.66 -48.91 16.23
N GLU A 560 33.11 -47.69 16.24
CA GLU A 560 33.80 -46.39 16.42
C GLU A 560 34.74 -45.78 15.35
N SER A 561 34.31 -44.59 14.87
CA SER A 561 35.07 -43.33 14.68
C SER A 561 36.22 -43.28 13.65
N SER A 562 36.36 -42.27 12.77
CA SER A 562 36.05 -40.82 12.94
C SER A 562 36.00 -40.06 11.58
N SER A 563 35.40 -38.85 11.60
CA SER A 563 35.57 -37.69 10.68
C SER A 563 35.38 -37.83 9.16
N GLU A 564 34.29 -37.23 8.67
CA GLU A 564 34.14 -36.31 7.51
C GLU A 564 34.88 -36.57 6.16
N SER A 565 34.12 -36.61 5.05
CA SER A 565 33.94 -35.44 4.14
C SER A 565 33.12 -35.74 2.86
N SER A 566 32.50 -34.69 2.32
CA SER A 566 31.68 -34.49 1.11
C SER A 566 31.81 -35.44 -0.12
N SER A 567 30.67 -35.76 -0.77
CA SER A 567 30.23 -35.07 -2.02
C SER A 567 28.98 -35.66 -2.73
N SER A 568 28.18 -34.74 -3.26
CA SER A 568 27.06 -34.76 -4.24
C SER A 568 26.69 -36.03 -5.04
N GLY A 569 25.37 -36.31 -5.24
CA GLY A 569 24.93 -37.46 -6.05
C GLY A 569 23.47 -37.65 -6.53
N ASN A 570 22.56 -36.69 -6.35
CA ASN A 570 21.22 -36.52 -6.98
C ASN A 570 20.48 -37.72 -7.67
N SER A 571 19.29 -38.13 -7.16
CA SER A 571 18.03 -38.14 -7.95
C SER A 571 16.76 -38.45 -7.14
N SER A 572 15.86 -37.46 -7.01
CA SER A 572 14.38 -37.49 -7.20
C SER A 572 13.48 -38.69 -6.78
N SER A 573 12.31 -38.32 -6.21
CA SER A 573 11.03 -39.06 -6.10
C SER A 573 10.99 -40.30 -5.17
N ASP A 574 9.90 -40.61 -4.46
CA ASP A 574 8.54 -40.02 -4.48
C ASP A 574 7.87 -40.14 -3.09
N SER A 575 7.21 -39.08 -2.61
CA SER A 575 6.47 -39.04 -1.33
C SER A 575 5.44 -37.91 -1.36
N GLY A 576 4.18 -38.22 -1.03
CA GLY A 576 3.08 -37.24 -1.08
C GLY A 576 3.08 -36.30 0.12
N GLU A 577 3.16 -35.00 -0.16
CA GLU A 577 3.11 -33.88 0.79
C GLU A 577 1.70 -33.68 1.40
N PRO A 578 1.56 -32.93 2.51
CA PRO A 578 0.28 -32.33 2.88
C PRO A 578 -0.25 -31.41 1.78
N VAL A 579 -1.58 -31.30 1.69
CA VAL A 579 -2.24 -30.31 0.83
C VAL A 579 -2.35 -29.00 1.62
N GLU A 580 -1.37 -28.12 1.44
CA GLU A 580 -1.45 -26.72 1.86
C GLU A 580 -2.52 -26.02 1.02
N LEU A 581 -3.38 -25.16 1.61
CA LEU A 581 -4.50 -24.54 0.90
C LEU A 581 -4.17 -23.17 0.27
N GLY A 582 -3.08 -22.52 0.72
CA GLY A 582 -2.81 -21.11 0.44
C GLY A 582 -3.85 -20.16 1.07
N SER A 583 -3.81 -18.89 0.69
CA SER A 583 -4.74 -17.87 1.16
C SER A 583 -6.17 -18.08 0.66
N ASN A 584 -7.17 -17.74 1.48
CA ASN A 584 -8.58 -17.75 1.04
C ASN A 584 -8.85 -16.57 0.10
N LEU A 585 -8.74 -16.83 -1.22
CA LEU A 585 -8.93 -15.85 -2.28
C LEU A 585 -10.34 -15.24 -2.27
N ALA A 586 -11.32 -15.92 -1.68
CA ALA A 586 -12.69 -15.40 -1.60
C ALA A 586 -12.78 -14.09 -0.80
N LEU A 587 -11.92 -13.88 0.21
CA LEU A 587 -11.99 -12.74 1.13
C LEU A 587 -11.63 -11.39 0.47
N SER A 588 -10.86 -11.39 -0.61
CA SER A 588 -10.62 -10.20 -1.45
C SER A 588 -11.63 -10.05 -2.59
N GLY A 589 -12.48 -11.07 -2.80
CA GLY A 589 -13.54 -11.07 -3.80
C GLY A 589 -14.80 -10.31 -3.37
N GLY A 590 -15.74 -10.17 -4.31
CA GLY A 590 -17.12 -9.83 -4.02
C GLY A 590 -18.04 -11.03 -4.29
N ALA A 591 -19.26 -11.04 -3.75
CA ALA A 591 -20.24 -12.10 -3.98
C ALA A 591 -21.55 -11.60 -4.61
N ASP A 592 -22.18 -12.44 -5.44
CA ASP A 592 -23.53 -12.20 -5.98
C ASP A 592 -24.37 -13.49 -6.09
N GLY A 593 -25.70 -13.34 -6.04
CA GLY A 593 -26.64 -14.45 -6.04
C GLY A 593 -27.96 -14.17 -6.77
N SER A 594 -28.77 -15.23 -6.93
CA SER A 594 -30.06 -15.20 -7.63
C SER A 594 -31.16 -14.49 -6.84
N SER A 595 -31.20 -14.69 -5.53
CA SER A 595 -32.11 -14.03 -4.60
C SER A 595 -31.55 -14.05 -3.18
N LYS A 596 -32.08 -13.22 -2.28
CA LYS A 596 -31.76 -13.27 -0.85
C LYS A 596 -32.93 -12.93 0.07
N GLY A 597 -32.95 -13.52 1.25
CA GLY A 597 -33.90 -13.27 2.33
C GLY A 597 -33.59 -11.99 3.10
N GLY A 598 -34.63 -11.34 3.63
CA GLY A 598 -34.47 -10.13 4.44
C GLY A 598 -33.68 -10.41 5.72
N GLY A 599 -32.59 -9.67 5.92
CA GLY A 599 -31.63 -9.89 7.01
C GLY A 599 -30.32 -10.58 6.59
N THR A 600 -30.15 -10.92 5.30
CA THR A 600 -28.90 -11.50 4.75
C THR A 600 -28.31 -10.63 3.65
N SER A 601 -27.04 -10.87 3.30
CA SER A 601 -26.41 -10.35 2.07
C SER A 601 -25.75 -11.44 1.24
N TYR A 602 -25.24 -11.07 0.06
CA TYR A 602 -24.43 -11.97 -0.75
C TYR A 602 -23.00 -12.04 -0.23
N GLY A 603 -22.41 -10.91 0.21
CA GLY A 603 -21.09 -10.86 0.84
C GLY A 603 -20.99 -11.65 2.15
N ASN A 604 -22.13 -12.05 2.74
CA ASN A 604 -22.21 -12.97 3.88
C ASN A 604 -21.83 -14.43 3.52
N VAL A 605 -21.03 -14.65 2.48
CA VAL A 605 -20.35 -15.93 2.19
C VAL A 605 -18.86 -15.75 1.90
N ASN A 606 -18.34 -14.54 2.04
CA ASN A 606 -16.92 -14.27 1.90
C ASN A 606 -16.50 -13.09 2.81
N ASP A 607 -17.13 -13.00 3.99
CA ASP A 607 -16.82 -12.02 5.03
C ASP A 607 -15.98 -12.62 6.17
N GLY A 608 -15.60 -13.90 6.07
CA GLY A 608 -14.80 -14.63 7.04
C GLY A 608 -15.54 -14.92 8.36
N ASN A 609 -16.82 -14.58 8.47
CA ASN A 609 -17.57 -14.61 9.71
C ASN A 609 -18.58 -15.76 9.72
N LEU A 610 -18.23 -16.86 10.37
CA LEU A 610 -19.08 -18.07 10.49
C LEU A 610 -20.42 -17.88 11.23
N ALA A 611 -20.70 -16.69 11.79
CA ALA A 611 -22.03 -16.32 12.31
C ALA A 611 -22.87 -15.50 11.31
N SER A 612 -22.26 -15.01 10.24
CA SER A 612 -22.89 -14.47 9.03
C SER A 612 -23.50 -15.61 8.19
N TYR A 613 -24.40 -15.27 7.27
CA TYR A 613 -24.82 -16.17 6.18
C TYR A 613 -25.62 -15.45 5.08
N TRP A 614 -25.52 -15.98 3.86
CA TRP A 614 -26.50 -15.81 2.79
C TRP A 614 -27.63 -16.84 2.91
N GLN A 615 -28.87 -16.42 2.61
CA GLN A 615 -30.01 -17.33 2.46
C GLN A 615 -30.88 -16.89 1.27
N PRO A 616 -31.18 -17.75 0.30
CA PRO A 616 -32.06 -17.40 -0.82
C PRO A 616 -33.54 -17.31 -0.41
N SER A 617 -34.38 -16.86 -1.35
CA SER A 617 -35.84 -16.75 -1.16
C SER A 617 -36.60 -18.05 -1.48
N GLY A 618 -36.08 -18.89 -2.38
CA GLY A 618 -36.56 -20.22 -2.71
C GLY A 618 -35.71 -21.36 -2.12
N THR A 619 -36.00 -22.58 -2.55
CA THR A 619 -35.33 -23.81 -2.09
C THR A 619 -34.88 -24.72 -3.25
N SER A 620 -34.82 -24.19 -4.47
CA SER A 620 -34.40 -24.89 -5.69
C SER A 620 -34.16 -23.91 -6.85
N GLY A 621 -33.11 -24.14 -7.64
CA GLY A 621 -32.73 -23.27 -8.75
C GLY A 621 -32.13 -21.92 -8.29
N GLU A 622 -31.59 -21.87 -7.08
CA GLU A 622 -30.95 -20.67 -6.50
C GLU A 622 -29.43 -20.76 -6.63
N ARG A 623 -28.73 -19.63 -6.61
CA ARG A 623 -27.27 -19.54 -6.80
C ARG A 623 -26.68 -18.48 -5.88
N ILE A 624 -25.50 -18.76 -5.36
CA ILE A 624 -24.52 -17.78 -4.84
C ILE A 624 -23.19 -17.97 -5.60
N GLY A 625 -22.29 -16.99 -5.60
CA GLY A 625 -20.97 -17.14 -6.21
C GLY A 625 -20.07 -15.94 -5.96
N VAL A 626 -18.78 -16.22 -5.80
CA VAL A 626 -17.72 -15.24 -5.51
C VAL A 626 -16.96 -14.90 -6.80
N LYS A 627 -16.52 -13.65 -6.92
CA LYS A 627 -15.89 -13.03 -8.11
C LYS A 627 -14.84 -11.99 -7.72
N ASN A 628 -14.10 -11.46 -8.68
CA ASN A 628 -13.02 -10.47 -8.45
C ASN A 628 -11.87 -10.99 -7.57
N PHE A 629 -11.84 -12.27 -7.22
CA PHE A 629 -10.69 -12.87 -6.53
C PHE A 629 -9.55 -13.07 -7.54
N SER A 630 -8.31 -12.97 -7.07
CA SER A 630 -7.11 -12.98 -7.91
C SER A 630 -6.24 -14.21 -7.64
N GLY A 631 -5.85 -14.90 -8.70
CA GLY A 631 -4.99 -16.09 -8.66
C GLY A 631 -5.74 -17.37 -9.08
N THR A 632 -4.96 -18.37 -9.51
CA THR A 632 -5.47 -19.72 -9.75
C THR A 632 -6.04 -20.29 -8.46
N PHE A 633 -7.02 -21.19 -8.56
CA PHE A 633 -7.52 -22.00 -7.46
C PHE A 633 -7.80 -23.43 -7.93
N ASN A 634 -7.77 -24.40 -7.02
CA ASN A 634 -8.15 -25.80 -7.31
C ASN A 634 -9.01 -26.44 -6.20
N THR A 635 -9.29 -25.66 -5.16
CA THR A 635 -10.03 -26.05 -3.97
C THR A 635 -11.05 -24.98 -3.61
N VAL A 636 -12.24 -25.41 -3.20
CA VAL A 636 -13.32 -24.55 -2.71
C VAL A 636 -13.90 -25.19 -1.45
N ILE A 637 -14.21 -24.39 -0.42
CA ILE A 637 -14.85 -24.88 0.80
C ILE A 637 -16.15 -24.12 1.03
N ILE A 638 -17.26 -24.85 1.16
CA ILE A 638 -18.59 -24.30 1.43
C ILE A 638 -19.02 -24.67 2.84
N ARG A 639 -19.54 -23.70 3.61
CA ARG A 639 -20.05 -23.94 4.98
C ARG A 639 -21.55 -23.67 5.05
N GLU A 640 -22.39 -24.64 5.42
CA GLU A 640 -23.85 -24.51 5.53
C GLU A 640 -24.34 -24.70 6.97
N LEU A 641 -24.86 -23.64 7.59
CA LEU A 641 -25.26 -23.63 9.01
C LEU A 641 -26.46 -24.52 9.33
N ASN A 642 -27.42 -24.61 8.41
CA ASN A 642 -28.69 -25.31 8.63
C ASN A 642 -28.79 -26.68 7.95
N GLY A 643 -27.77 -27.10 7.19
CA GLY A 643 -27.70 -28.40 6.52
C GLY A 643 -28.89 -28.69 5.59
N ALA A 644 -29.49 -27.67 4.99
CA ALA A 644 -30.77 -27.79 4.28
C ALA A 644 -30.63 -28.35 2.86
N THR A 645 -29.47 -28.20 2.22
CA THR A 645 -29.22 -28.54 0.81
C THR A 645 -29.29 -30.04 0.53
N GLU A 646 -30.10 -30.42 -0.46
CA GLU A 646 -30.34 -31.81 -0.91
C GLU A 646 -29.75 -32.11 -2.31
N SER A 647 -29.40 -31.08 -3.09
CA SER A 647 -28.70 -31.19 -4.37
C SER A 647 -28.04 -29.85 -4.70
N TRP A 648 -26.76 -29.88 -5.05
CA TRP A 648 -25.95 -28.72 -5.43
C TRP A 648 -24.94 -29.04 -6.51
N ARG A 649 -24.43 -28.00 -7.18
CA ARG A 649 -23.30 -28.08 -8.10
C ARG A 649 -22.45 -26.81 -8.07
N LEU A 650 -21.13 -26.99 -8.14
CA LEU A 650 -20.16 -25.92 -8.32
C LEU A 650 -19.94 -25.75 -9.83
N GLU A 651 -20.09 -24.54 -10.34
CA GLU A 651 -19.98 -24.22 -11.77
C GLU A 651 -19.03 -23.05 -12.02
N ASP A 652 -18.22 -23.14 -13.06
CA ASP A 652 -17.62 -21.97 -13.71
C ASP A 652 -18.76 -21.03 -14.18
N HIS A 653 -18.64 -19.74 -13.88
CA HIS A 653 -19.65 -18.75 -14.24
C HIS A 653 -19.77 -18.48 -15.74
N ASP A 654 -18.64 -18.48 -16.45
CA ASP A 654 -18.59 -17.98 -17.82
C ASP A 654 -18.79 -19.12 -18.84
N THR A 655 -18.36 -20.34 -18.53
CA THR A 655 -18.65 -21.53 -19.36
C THR A 655 -19.90 -22.31 -18.94
N ASN A 656 -20.33 -22.23 -17.66
CA ASN A 656 -21.27 -23.16 -17.02
C ASN A 656 -20.74 -24.62 -16.99
N GLU A 657 -19.41 -24.83 -16.99
CA GLU A 657 -18.81 -26.14 -16.68
C GLU A 657 -19.10 -26.51 -15.23
N VAL A 658 -19.71 -27.69 -15.02
CA VAL A 658 -19.90 -28.27 -13.68
C VAL A 658 -18.57 -28.82 -13.19
N LEU A 659 -17.87 -28.02 -12.38
CA LEU A 659 -16.61 -28.38 -11.72
C LEU A 659 -16.83 -29.49 -10.67
N ALA A 660 -17.95 -29.45 -9.94
CA ALA A 660 -18.33 -30.48 -8.96
C ALA A 660 -19.85 -30.54 -8.74
N SER A 661 -20.37 -31.62 -8.16
CA SER A 661 -21.77 -31.70 -7.72
C SER A 661 -21.98 -32.72 -6.59
N GLY A 662 -23.03 -32.53 -5.79
CA GLY A 662 -23.31 -33.37 -4.62
C GLY A 662 -24.72 -33.24 -4.06
N SER A 663 -25.07 -34.12 -3.11
CA SER A 663 -26.42 -34.21 -2.53
C SER A 663 -26.56 -33.64 -1.12
N THR A 664 -25.46 -33.18 -0.50
CA THR A 664 -25.47 -32.38 0.74
C THR A 664 -24.23 -31.51 0.77
N LEU A 665 -24.35 -30.29 1.31
CA LEU A 665 -23.21 -29.48 1.73
C LEU A 665 -22.86 -29.91 3.17
N GLY A 666 -23.65 -29.47 4.15
CA GLY A 666 -23.37 -29.67 5.58
C GLY A 666 -22.50 -28.56 6.16
N SER A 667 -22.12 -28.68 7.43
CA SER A 667 -21.39 -27.62 8.16
C SER A 667 -20.07 -27.20 7.51
N GLU A 668 -19.44 -28.11 6.79
CA GLU A 668 -18.28 -27.86 5.93
C GLU A 668 -18.30 -28.87 4.77
N ARG A 669 -18.01 -28.40 3.56
CA ARG A 669 -17.83 -29.20 2.35
C ARG A 669 -16.61 -28.67 1.61
N ILE A 670 -15.50 -29.39 1.72
CA ILE A 670 -14.33 -29.24 0.84
C ILE A 670 -14.69 -29.84 -0.53
N ILE A 671 -14.28 -29.15 -1.60
CA ILE A 671 -14.50 -29.48 -3.01
C ILE A 671 -13.17 -29.31 -3.75
N THR A 672 -12.62 -30.39 -4.31
CA THR A 672 -11.34 -30.42 -5.04
C THR A 672 -11.44 -31.33 -6.26
N GLY A 673 -10.30 -31.66 -6.89
CA GLY A 673 -10.24 -32.67 -7.95
C GLY A 673 -10.70 -32.20 -9.34
N PHE A 674 -11.14 -30.95 -9.47
CA PHE A 674 -11.32 -30.28 -10.77
C PHE A 674 -9.98 -29.77 -11.35
N GLY A 675 -8.93 -29.69 -10.53
CA GLY A 675 -7.59 -29.19 -10.88
C GLY A 675 -7.55 -27.66 -10.98
N ASP A 676 -6.38 -27.12 -11.29
CA ASP A 676 -6.18 -25.66 -11.33
C ASP A 676 -7.16 -24.97 -12.29
N ARG A 677 -7.67 -23.84 -11.83
CA ARG A 677 -8.64 -22.98 -12.51
C ARG A 677 -8.27 -21.53 -12.23
N ASP A 678 -7.98 -20.79 -13.28
CA ASP A 678 -7.94 -19.34 -13.24
C ASP A 678 -9.29 -18.83 -13.72
N LEU A 679 -10.21 -18.55 -12.78
CA LEU A 679 -11.55 -18.03 -13.09
C LEU A 679 -11.79 -16.76 -12.32
N TYR A 680 -12.14 -15.70 -13.04
CA TYR A 680 -12.64 -14.45 -12.48
C TYR A 680 -13.82 -14.62 -11.49
N LYS A 681 -14.57 -15.73 -11.61
CA LYS A 681 -15.80 -15.98 -10.87
C LYS A 681 -16.21 -17.47 -10.84
N VAL A 682 -16.64 -17.97 -9.69
CA VAL A 682 -17.18 -19.34 -9.54
C VAL A 682 -18.52 -19.35 -8.80
N ASN A 683 -19.37 -20.32 -9.11
CA ASN A 683 -20.77 -20.39 -8.68
C ASN A 683 -21.07 -21.64 -7.86
N LEU A 684 -21.87 -21.51 -6.81
CA LEU A 684 -22.57 -22.60 -6.15
C LEU A 684 -24.06 -22.49 -6.49
N VAL A 685 -24.57 -23.45 -7.26
CA VAL A 685 -26.00 -23.56 -7.59
C VAL A 685 -26.64 -24.64 -6.73
N ILE A 686 -27.73 -24.26 -6.07
CA ILE A 686 -28.57 -25.12 -5.24
C ILE A 686 -29.75 -25.61 -6.09
N ASP A 687 -29.66 -26.86 -6.56
CA ASP A 687 -30.71 -27.50 -7.36
C ASP A 687 -31.94 -27.84 -6.50
N SER A 688 -31.74 -28.30 -5.26
CA SER A 688 -32.84 -28.55 -4.31
C SER A 688 -32.38 -28.51 -2.87
N ALA A 689 -33.25 -28.05 -1.98
CA ALA A 689 -33.04 -28.01 -0.54
C ALA A 689 -34.38 -28.22 0.22
N SER A 690 -34.28 -28.82 1.40
CA SER A 690 -35.40 -29.11 2.31
C SER A 690 -36.03 -27.86 2.94
N SER A 691 -35.25 -26.77 3.01
CA SER A 691 -35.64 -25.40 3.34
C SER A 691 -34.66 -24.44 2.67
N ALA A 692 -34.79 -23.12 2.82
CA ALA A 692 -33.82 -22.20 2.23
C ALA A 692 -32.44 -22.36 2.92
N PRO A 693 -31.37 -22.71 2.20
CA PRO A 693 -30.05 -22.98 2.79
C PRO A 693 -29.42 -21.72 3.38
N GLN A 694 -28.63 -21.89 4.44
CA GLN A 694 -27.89 -20.81 5.10
C GLN A 694 -26.40 -21.05 4.89
N ILE A 695 -25.85 -20.51 3.80
CA ILE A 695 -24.43 -20.61 3.48
C ILE A 695 -23.70 -19.54 4.28
N ALA A 696 -22.81 -19.92 5.18
CA ALA A 696 -22.01 -19.00 5.99
C ALA A 696 -20.75 -18.52 5.26
N GLU A 697 -20.06 -19.41 4.55
CA GLU A 697 -18.86 -19.08 3.77
C GLU A 697 -18.76 -19.94 2.50
N PHE A 698 -18.05 -19.40 1.52
CA PHE A 698 -17.74 -19.90 0.18
C PHE A 698 -16.28 -19.51 -0.11
N GLU A 699 -15.39 -20.29 0.46
CA GLU A 699 -13.95 -20.08 0.52
C GLU A 699 -13.28 -20.66 -0.75
N ILE A 700 -12.23 -20.02 -1.25
CA ILE A 700 -11.57 -20.35 -2.53
C ILE A 700 -10.06 -20.39 -2.34
N TYR A 701 -9.40 -21.46 -2.79
CA TYR A 701 -8.05 -21.84 -2.37
C TYR A 701 -7.19 -22.43 -3.50
N ASN A 702 -5.91 -22.07 -3.53
CA ASN A 702 -4.92 -22.55 -4.49
C ASN A 702 -4.04 -23.63 -3.87
N ALA A 703 -4.59 -24.84 -3.73
CA ALA A 703 -4.01 -25.85 -2.85
C ALA A 703 -2.88 -26.66 -3.52
N THR A 704 -1.70 -26.65 -2.91
CA THR A 704 -0.47 -27.27 -3.42
C THR A 704 -0.41 -28.75 -3.03
N GLY A 705 -1.08 -29.62 -3.79
CA GLY A 705 -0.98 -31.08 -3.62
C GLY A 705 -1.97 -31.92 -4.45
N ASP A 706 -1.74 -33.23 -4.53
CA ASP A 706 -2.52 -34.15 -5.37
C ASP A 706 -3.81 -34.61 -4.63
N VAL A 707 -4.83 -33.75 -4.61
CA VAL A 707 -6.01 -33.92 -3.74
C VAL A 707 -6.98 -34.99 -4.25
N SER A 708 -6.87 -36.22 -3.72
CA SER A 708 -7.80 -37.31 -4.03
C SER A 708 -9.14 -37.20 -3.28
N ASP A 709 -10.28 -37.19 -4.00
CA ASP A 709 -11.64 -37.03 -3.45
C ASP A 709 -12.03 -38.12 -2.44
N GLY A 710 -12.58 -37.69 -1.30
CA GLY A 710 -12.93 -38.50 -0.13
C GLY A 710 -14.43 -38.51 0.25
N GLY A 711 -15.34 -38.00 -0.60
CA GLY A 711 -16.78 -38.18 -0.39
C GLY A 711 -17.22 -39.66 -0.48
N SER A 712 -18.30 -40.13 0.15
CA SER A 712 -19.27 -39.55 1.09
C SER A 712 -20.06 -40.70 1.76
N SER A 713 -20.73 -40.48 2.90
CA SER A 713 -21.98 -41.22 3.18
C SER A 713 -22.97 -40.46 4.07
N SER A 714 -24.04 -39.96 3.46
CA SER A 714 -25.18 -39.32 4.11
C SER A 714 -26.24 -40.33 4.57
N SER A 715 -26.87 -40.10 5.73
CA SER A 715 -28.25 -40.58 6.01
C SER A 715 -28.92 -39.68 7.07
N SER A 716 -29.68 -38.64 6.73
CA SER A 716 -30.98 -38.58 6.02
C SER A 716 -32.22 -38.80 6.91
N SER A 717 -33.03 -37.73 7.00
CA SER A 717 -34.50 -37.71 7.05
C SER A 717 -35.29 -37.84 8.38
N SER A 718 -36.44 -37.16 8.34
CA SER A 718 -37.72 -37.38 9.04
C SER A 718 -37.98 -36.76 10.43
N SER A 719 -38.76 -35.67 10.40
CA SER A 719 -40.04 -35.48 11.12
C SER A 719 -40.42 -36.52 12.20
N ASP A 720 -40.97 -36.14 13.37
CA ASP A 720 -42.28 -35.48 13.43
C ASP A 720 -42.56 -34.79 14.80
N SER A 721 -43.80 -34.36 15.00
CA SER A 721 -44.25 -33.42 16.03
C SER A 721 -44.80 -34.04 17.34
N SER A 722 -44.79 -33.20 18.38
CA SER A 722 -45.79 -33.08 19.47
C SER A 722 -45.65 -33.87 20.80
N SER A 723 -45.71 -33.10 21.90
CA SER A 723 -46.28 -33.44 23.22
C SER A 723 -45.50 -34.47 24.09
N SER A 724 -45.55 -34.48 25.43
CA SER A 724 -46.37 -33.77 26.45
C SER A 724 -45.78 -33.93 27.86
N SER A 725 -46.03 -32.98 28.78
CA SER A 725 -46.06 -33.15 30.28
C SER A 725 -44.80 -33.68 30.99
N SER A 726 -44.57 -33.51 32.29
CA SER A 726 -44.93 -32.55 33.36
C SER A 726 -43.90 -32.81 34.52
N ASP A 727 -43.73 -32.07 35.61
CA ASP A 727 -44.65 -31.32 36.46
C ASP A 727 -43.89 -30.31 37.35
N SER A 728 -44.55 -29.19 37.68
CA SER A 728 -44.79 -28.67 39.03
C SER A 728 -43.74 -28.96 40.12
N SER A 729 -43.07 -27.97 40.72
CA SER A 729 -43.53 -27.17 41.90
C SER A 729 -42.37 -27.08 42.91
N ASP A 730 -42.25 -26.15 43.86
CA ASP A 730 -42.97 -24.90 44.18
C ASP A 730 -41.94 -23.97 44.88
N SER A 731 -41.95 -22.65 44.66
CA SER A 731 -42.48 -21.60 45.59
C SER A 731 -41.71 -21.43 46.93
N SER A 732 -41.57 -20.25 47.55
CA SER A 732 -42.18 -18.94 47.29
C SER A 732 -41.46 -17.76 48.00
N SER A 733 -41.73 -16.53 47.52
CA SER A 733 -41.97 -15.28 48.29
C SER A 733 -40.91 -14.61 49.19
N SER A 734 -40.85 -13.28 49.34
CA SER A 734 -41.40 -12.14 48.53
C SER A 734 -40.93 -10.76 49.08
N ASP A 735 -41.22 -9.70 48.32
CA ASP A 735 -41.56 -8.31 48.76
C ASP A 735 -40.47 -7.36 49.33
N SER A 736 -40.54 -6.02 49.11
CA SER A 736 -41.31 -5.20 48.14
C SER A 736 -40.90 -3.69 48.15
N SER A 737 -41.12 -2.96 47.03
CA SER A 737 -41.38 -1.48 46.93
C SER A 737 -40.29 -0.48 47.43
N SER A 738 -40.26 0.86 47.20
CA SER A 738 -40.73 1.88 46.20
C SER A 738 -40.20 3.27 46.68
N SER A 739 -40.08 4.40 45.95
CA SER A 739 -40.24 4.87 44.55
C SER A 739 -39.71 6.34 44.45
N ASP A 740 -39.84 7.01 43.28
CA ASP A 740 -39.83 8.50 43.07
C ASP A 740 -38.47 9.26 43.22
N SER A 741 -38.25 10.51 42.75
CA SER A 741 -38.64 11.25 41.51
C SER A 741 -37.94 12.66 41.43
N SER A 742 -37.60 13.19 40.24
CA SER A 742 -37.39 14.65 39.90
C SER A 742 -36.26 15.47 40.61
N SER A 743 -35.70 16.62 40.14
CA SER A 743 -35.64 17.32 38.83
C SER A 743 -34.70 18.57 38.81
N SER A 744 -34.08 18.87 37.65
CA SER A 744 -33.80 20.22 37.03
C SER A 744 -32.81 21.28 37.62
N ASN A 745 -32.14 21.99 36.68
CA ASN A 745 -31.54 23.36 36.72
C ASN A 745 -30.18 23.60 37.45
N SER A 746 -29.27 24.49 37.01
CA SER A 746 -29.25 25.39 35.81
C SER A 746 -27.87 26.00 35.43
N SER A 747 -27.57 26.03 34.13
CA SER A 747 -26.88 27.09 33.32
C SER A 747 -25.54 27.75 33.70
N SER A 748 -24.57 27.58 32.78
CA SER A 748 -23.69 28.60 32.13
C SER A 748 -22.63 29.41 32.90
N SER A 749 -21.36 29.19 32.53
CA SER A 749 -20.49 30.20 31.88
C SER A 749 -19.32 29.52 31.13
N SER A 750 -18.62 30.24 30.25
CA SER A 750 -17.83 29.68 29.13
C SER A 750 -16.33 29.99 29.16
N SER A 751 -15.49 29.04 28.70
CA SER A 751 -14.13 29.32 28.20
C SER A 751 -13.66 28.23 27.21
N GLN A 752 -13.70 28.56 25.91
CA GLN A 752 -12.96 27.99 24.77
C GLN A 752 -12.51 26.51 24.87
N SER A 753 -13.26 25.62 24.23
CA SER A 753 -12.75 24.37 23.67
C SER A 753 -12.16 24.62 22.28
N SER A 754 -10.97 24.09 22.00
CA SER A 754 -10.47 23.93 20.62
C SER A 754 -11.32 22.93 19.87
N SER A 755 -11.74 23.26 18.64
CA SER A 755 -12.43 22.35 17.73
C SER A 755 -11.42 21.40 17.09
N SER A 756 -11.06 20.34 17.80
CA SER A 756 -10.27 19.23 17.25
C SER A 756 -11.05 18.52 16.15
N PHE A 757 -10.35 18.21 15.05
CA PHE A 757 -10.79 17.19 14.07
C PHE A 757 -11.16 15.91 14.83
N PRO A 758 -12.24 15.18 14.47
CA PRO A 758 -12.55 13.90 15.09
C PRO A 758 -11.42 12.90 14.78
N ASP A 759 -10.77 12.42 15.83
CA ASP A 759 -9.70 11.42 15.75
C ASP A 759 -10.30 10.06 15.37
N TYR A 760 -10.07 9.62 14.14
CA TYR A 760 -10.86 8.56 13.50
C TYR A 760 -10.18 7.19 13.60
N SER A 761 -10.43 6.50 14.70
CA SER A 761 -9.88 5.18 15.03
C SER A 761 -10.83 4.01 14.69
N GLY A 762 -11.58 4.12 13.59
CA GLY A 762 -12.55 3.11 13.16
C GLY A 762 -12.46 2.78 11.66
N PRO A 763 -13.11 1.67 11.20
CA PRO A 763 -13.17 1.33 9.78
C PRO A 763 -14.27 2.14 9.06
N LEU A 764 -13.95 2.63 7.86
CA LEU A 764 -14.89 3.31 6.97
C LEU A 764 -16.05 2.40 6.56
N SER A 765 -17.25 2.96 6.35
CA SER A 765 -18.39 2.20 5.86
C SER A 765 -18.28 1.90 4.36
N ASN A 766 -18.76 0.74 3.91
CA ASN A 766 -18.72 0.37 2.49
C ASN A 766 -19.45 1.39 1.59
N ASP A 767 -20.59 1.94 2.06
CA ASP A 767 -21.28 3.04 1.38
C ASP A 767 -20.39 4.28 1.21
N CYS A 768 -19.52 4.57 2.18
CA CYS A 768 -18.58 5.69 2.09
C CYS A 768 -17.41 5.41 1.16
N VAL A 769 -16.80 4.23 1.26
CA VAL A 769 -15.72 3.79 0.34
C VAL A 769 -16.22 3.81 -1.10
N GLU A 770 -17.41 3.26 -1.37
CA GLU A 770 -18.01 3.27 -2.71
C GLU A 770 -18.32 4.71 -3.18
N LEU A 771 -18.87 5.56 -2.31
CA LEU A 771 -19.16 6.96 -2.65
C LEU A 771 -17.89 7.77 -3.00
N ALA A 772 -16.77 7.48 -2.34
CA ALA A 772 -15.50 8.17 -2.50
C ALA A 772 -14.58 7.60 -3.60
N THR A 773 -14.81 6.36 -4.07
CA THR A 773 -13.92 5.69 -5.05
C THR A 773 -14.62 5.24 -6.34
N ASN A 774 -15.92 4.94 -6.32
CA ASN A 774 -16.63 4.44 -7.51
C ASN A 774 -17.15 5.60 -8.36
N PRO A 775 -16.67 5.79 -9.61
CA PRO A 775 -17.15 6.86 -10.49
C PRO A 775 -18.59 6.63 -10.98
N ASN A 776 -19.11 5.40 -10.89
CA ASN A 776 -20.45 5.03 -11.36
C ASN A 776 -21.56 5.25 -10.31
N VAL A 777 -21.20 5.64 -9.08
CA VAL A 777 -22.12 5.84 -7.96
C VAL A 777 -22.13 7.32 -7.59
N ASN A 778 -23.22 8.01 -7.90
CA ASN A 778 -23.32 9.46 -7.73
C ASN A 778 -23.55 9.84 -6.26
N TRP A 779 -23.44 11.14 -5.94
CA TRP A 779 -23.27 11.63 -4.57
C TRP A 779 -24.43 11.37 -3.58
N ARG A 780 -25.56 10.80 -4.03
CA ARG A 780 -26.71 10.42 -3.19
C ARG A 780 -27.29 9.05 -3.55
N ASP A 781 -26.51 8.21 -4.21
CA ASP A 781 -26.93 6.88 -4.71
C ASP A 781 -26.69 5.74 -3.68
N THR A 782 -25.94 6.02 -2.60
CA THR A 782 -25.64 5.08 -1.50
C THR A 782 -26.62 5.22 -0.32
N SER A 783 -26.44 4.45 0.76
CA SER A 783 -27.29 4.57 1.96
C SER A 783 -27.09 5.88 2.74
N LEU A 784 -26.00 6.62 2.48
CA LEU A 784 -25.76 7.97 3.01
C LEU A 784 -26.70 8.95 2.29
N GLN A 785 -27.60 9.59 3.02
CA GLN A 785 -28.70 10.36 2.41
C GLN A 785 -28.78 11.81 2.89
N SER A 786 -28.28 12.12 4.09
CA SER A 786 -28.13 13.51 4.54
C SER A 786 -26.80 14.10 4.09
N ASP A 787 -26.82 15.42 3.90
CA ASP A 787 -25.65 16.21 3.52
C ASP A 787 -24.50 16.05 4.53
N GLN A 788 -24.81 15.99 5.84
CA GLN A 788 -23.81 15.76 6.88
C GLN A 788 -23.12 14.39 6.73
N GLU A 789 -23.88 13.30 6.56
CA GLU A 789 -23.32 11.95 6.42
C GLU A 789 -22.39 11.84 5.19
N ILE A 790 -22.78 12.48 4.09
CA ILE A 790 -22.01 12.47 2.84
C ILE A 790 -20.76 13.35 2.97
N VAL A 791 -20.87 14.56 3.54
CA VAL A 791 -19.71 15.45 3.72
C VAL A 791 -18.74 14.90 4.76
N GLU A 792 -19.23 14.26 5.82
CA GLU A 792 -18.40 13.57 6.81
C GLU A 792 -17.60 12.42 6.16
N CYS A 793 -18.24 11.61 5.32
CA CYS A 793 -17.56 10.62 4.50
C CYS A 793 -16.51 11.25 3.56
N LEU A 794 -16.86 12.32 2.85
CA LEU A 794 -15.96 12.99 1.92
C LEU A 794 -14.76 13.63 2.63
N ALA A 795 -14.93 14.13 3.85
CA ALA A 795 -13.85 14.63 4.70
C ALA A 795 -12.96 13.49 5.22
N GLN A 796 -13.54 12.43 5.79
CA GLN A 796 -12.80 11.27 6.28
C GLN A 796 -11.96 10.61 5.17
N THR A 797 -12.53 10.43 3.98
CA THR A 797 -11.84 9.80 2.83
C THR A 797 -10.82 10.72 2.14
N LEU A 798 -10.97 12.04 2.25
CA LEU A 798 -9.91 12.98 1.86
C LEU A 798 -8.76 12.98 2.88
N GLY A 799 -9.08 12.68 4.13
CA GLY A 799 -8.15 12.71 5.26
C GLY A 799 -7.82 14.14 5.69
N ARG A 800 -6.55 14.41 6.03
CA ARG A 800 -6.16 15.66 6.71
C ARG A 800 -4.89 16.27 6.11
N ALA A 801 -4.84 17.60 6.12
CA ALA A 801 -3.65 18.36 5.75
C ALA A 801 -2.50 18.15 6.76
N VAL A 802 -1.27 18.06 6.24
CA VAL A 802 -0.04 18.00 7.05
C VAL A 802 0.68 19.35 7.00
N GLY A 803 1.19 19.81 8.14
CA GLY A 803 1.89 21.09 8.26
C GLY A 803 0.98 22.28 8.57
N TYR A 804 1.32 23.48 8.07
CA TYR A 804 0.67 24.72 8.50
C TYR A 804 -0.85 24.78 8.24
N GLY A 805 -1.38 24.08 7.23
CA GLY A 805 -2.81 23.99 6.94
C GLY A 805 -3.58 22.91 7.72
N GLU A 806 -2.98 22.26 8.71
CA GLU A 806 -3.50 21.06 9.40
C GLU A 806 -4.84 21.17 10.15
N ASN A 807 -5.39 22.39 10.23
CA ASN A 807 -6.70 22.67 10.84
C ASN A 807 -7.82 22.94 9.81
N ALA A 808 -7.52 22.90 8.51
CA ALA A 808 -8.52 23.15 7.46
C ALA A 808 -9.59 22.05 7.45
N LEU A 809 -10.85 22.41 7.75
CA LEU A 809 -12.02 21.52 7.66
C LEU A 809 -12.81 21.71 6.35
N GLY A 810 -12.60 22.84 5.67
CA GLY A 810 -13.38 23.23 4.50
C GLY A 810 -14.87 23.29 4.82
N GLY A 811 -15.66 22.63 3.97
CA GLY A 811 -17.11 22.49 4.08
C GLY A 811 -17.64 21.50 5.11
N TYR A 812 -16.79 20.85 5.91
CA TYR A 812 -17.20 19.95 6.98
C TYR A 812 -17.38 20.69 8.31
N ASP A 813 -18.49 20.42 9.00
CA ASP A 813 -18.73 20.81 10.39
C ASP A 813 -19.05 19.55 11.23
N PRO A 814 -18.22 19.21 12.24
CA PRO A 814 -18.51 18.10 13.16
C PRO A 814 -19.72 18.38 14.09
N ASN A 815 -20.29 19.59 14.10
CA ASN A 815 -21.51 19.92 14.84
C ASN A 815 -22.81 19.68 14.05
N GLY A 816 -22.73 19.18 12.81
CA GLY A 816 -23.90 18.72 12.05
C GLY A 816 -24.49 19.72 11.05
N ASN A 817 -23.78 20.80 10.69
CA ASN A 817 -24.29 21.85 9.79
C ASN A 817 -23.69 21.81 8.37
N SER A 818 -23.04 20.72 7.96
CA SER A 818 -22.44 20.59 6.62
C SER A 818 -23.51 20.49 5.52
N THR A 819 -23.30 21.18 4.40
CA THR A 819 -24.20 21.23 3.24
C THR A 819 -23.51 20.70 1.98
N LEU A 820 -24.13 19.73 1.30
CA LEU A 820 -23.59 19.10 0.10
C LEU A 820 -24.19 19.74 -1.15
N THR A 821 -23.37 20.51 -1.85
CA THR A 821 -23.77 21.19 -3.08
C THR A 821 -23.31 20.38 -4.30
N VAL A 822 -24.26 19.76 -5.01
CA VAL A 822 -23.98 19.02 -6.25
C VAL A 822 -24.22 19.92 -7.46
N ILE A 823 -23.15 20.23 -8.19
CA ILE A 823 -23.18 21.04 -9.42
C ILE A 823 -23.62 20.15 -10.59
N THR A 824 -24.58 20.64 -11.39
CA THR A 824 -25.21 19.90 -12.50
C THR A 824 -25.23 20.70 -13.80
N LYS A 825 -25.32 20.02 -14.95
CA LYS A 825 -25.53 20.62 -16.27
C LYS A 825 -27.01 20.78 -16.63
N SER A 826 -27.90 20.11 -15.91
CA SER A 826 -29.34 20.06 -16.17
C SER A 826 -30.17 21.13 -15.44
N SER A 827 -29.53 21.98 -14.62
CA SER A 827 -30.16 23.10 -13.91
C SER A 827 -30.67 24.22 -14.84
N SER A 828 -31.50 25.13 -14.29
CA SER A 828 -31.85 26.41 -14.91
C SER A 828 -30.68 27.40 -14.96
N ASP A 829 -29.73 27.26 -14.04
CA ASP A 829 -28.64 28.18 -13.80
C ASP A 829 -27.33 27.55 -14.29
N SER A 830 -26.42 28.34 -14.87
CA SER A 830 -25.19 27.80 -15.45
C SER A 830 -24.29 27.15 -14.40
N VAL A 831 -23.39 26.26 -14.84
CA VAL A 831 -22.40 25.59 -13.99
C VAL A 831 -21.59 26.63 -13.20
N GLU A 832 -21.11 27.69 -13.88
CA GLU A 832 -20.41 28.80 -13.24
C GLU A 832 -21.27 29.54 -12.20
N GLN A 833 -22.59 29.68 -12.42
CA GLN A 833 -23.47 30.38 -11.49
C GLN A 833 -23.75 29.52 -10.24
N GLN A 834 -23.98 28.22 -10.41
CA GLN A 834 -24.13 27.29 -9.28
C GLN A 834 -22.89 27.26 -8.38
N ILE A 835 -21.69 27.23 -8.95
CA ILE A 835 -20.43 27.29 -8.20
C ILE A 835 -20.30 28.65 -7.49
N PHE A 836 -20.61 29.74 -8.18
CA PHE A 836 -20.55 31.10 -7.65
C PHE A 836 -21.47 31.31 -6.44
N ASP A 837 -22.74 30.90 -6.53
CA ASP A 837 -23.70 31.09 -5.45
C ASP A 837 -23.34 30.25 -4.21
N ALA A 838 -22.80 29.05 -4.40
CA ALA A 838 -22.38 28.17 -3.32
C ALA A 838 -21.14 28.68 -2.57
N MET A 839 -20.06 29.01 -3.27
CA MET A 839 -18.81 29.50 -2.62
C MET A 839 -18.90 30.94 -2.09
N SER A 840 -20.03 31.64 -2.33
CA SER A 840 -20.29 32.99 -1.82
C SER A 840 -21.07 33.01 -0.50
N SER A 841 -21.39 31.85 0.10
CA SER A 841 -21.94 31.76 1.45
C SER A 841 -20.84 31.59 2.50
N GLU A 842 -21.14 31.93 3.76
CA GLU A 842 -20.27 31.62 4.92
C GLU A 842 -20.78 30.36 5.68
N ASP A 843 -21.86 29.73 5.20
CA ASP A 843 -22.33 28.42 5.67
C ASP A 843 -21.33 27.31 5.28
N HIS A 844 -21.36 26.15 5.94
CA HIS A 844 -20.43 25.05 5.65
C HIS A 844 -20.82 24.34 4.34
N HIS A 845 -20.14 24.65 3.23
CA HIS A 845 -20.43 24.10 1.90
C HIS A 845 -19.33 23.15 1.40
N TRP A 846 -19.69 21.90 1.15
CA TRP A 846 -18.86 20.98 0.36
C TRP A 846 -19.43 20.90 -1.06
N ILE A 847 -18.68 21.37 -2.05
CA ILE A 847 -19.12 21.54 -3.43
C ILE A 847 -18.50 20.43 -4.28
N VAL A 848 -19.34 19.59 -4.89
CA VAL A 848 -18.96 18.48 -5.79
C VAL A 848 -19.63 18.60 -7.15
N PHE A 849 -19.05 17.98 -8.17
CA PHE A 849 -19.60 17.93 -9.52
C PHE A 849 -20.32 16.59 -9.75
N ASP A 850 -21.57 16.61 -10.22
CA ASP A 850 -22.32 15.39 -10.53
C ASP A 850 -21.50 14.46 -11.44
N LYS A 851 -21.24 13.22 -10.97
CA LYS A 851 -20.29 12.31 -11.63
C LYS A 851 -20.75 11.92 -13.04
N ASN A 852 -22.07 11.88 -13.28
CA ASN A 852 -22.64 11.49 -14.58
C ASN A 852 -22.65 12.66 -15.56
N ASP A 853 -23.14 13.83 -15.13
CA ASP A 853 -23.12 15.05 -15.95
C ASP A 853 -21.68 15.41 -16.33
N PHE A 854 -20.70 15.24 -15.44
CA PHE A 854 -19.29 15.59 -15.64
C PHE A 854 -18.37 14.39 -15.95
N ALA A 855 -18.90 13.23 -16.32
CA ALA A 855 -18.09 12.14 -16.87
C ALA A 855 -17.42 12.53 -18.22
N PRO A 856 -18.09 13.23 -19.16
CA PRO A 856 -17.42 13.85 -20.29
C PRO A 856 -16.61 15.09 -19.85
N GLU A 857 -15.47 15.31 -20.48
CA GLU A 857 -14.63 16.49 -20.22
C GLU A 857 -15.43 17.80 -20.36
N THR A 858 -15.29 18.71 -19.38
CA THR A 858 -16.14 19.89 -19.26
C THR A 858 -15.35 21.15 -18.89
N GLU A 859 -15.31 22.09 -19.82
CA GLU A 859 -14.72 23.41 -19.62
C GLU A 859 -15.67 24.32 -18.80
N VAL A 860 -15.31 24.57 -17.54
CA VAL A 860 -15.90 25.60 -16.68
C VAL A 860 -15.07 26.88 -16.84
N ALA A 861 -15.71 28.04 -17.02
CA ALA A 861 -14.96 29.28 -17.24
C ALA A 861 -15.65 30.50 -16.62
N MET A 862 -15.24 30.85 -15.40
CA MET A 862 -15.94 31.81 -14.53
C MET A 862 -16.12 33.22 -15.13
N TYR A 863 -15.30 33.61 -16.11
CA TYR A 863 -15.49 34.88 -16.85
C TYR A 863 -16.85 34.96 -17.57
N ARG A 864 -17.48 33.82 -17.88
CA ARG A 864 -18.80 33.74 -18.55
C ARG A 864 -19.89 34.48 -17.80
N LEU A 865 -19.80 34.58 -16.47
CA LEU A 865 -20.71 35.36 -15.62
C LEU A 865 -20.73 36.87 -15.99
N HIS A 866 -19.71 37.36 -16.70
CA HIS A 866 -19.60 38.73 -17.16
C HIS A 866 -19.94 38.92 -18.66
N CYS A 867 -20.34 37.87 -19.40
CA CYS A 867 -20.55 37.96 -20.85
C CYS A 867 -21.76 38.82 -21.28
N SER A 868 -22.66 39.16 -20.35
CA SER A 868 -23.74 40.14 -20.55
C SER A 868 -23.27 41.61 -20.42
N ASN A 869 -22.03 41.85 -19.98
CA ASN A 869 -21.49 43.19 -19.73
C ASN A 869 -21.10 43.91 -21.05
N SER A 870 -21.56 45.16 -21.21
CA SER A 870 -21.33 45.95 -22.42
C SER A 870 -19.86 46.23 -22.72
N ASP A 871 -19.02 46.33 -21.70
CA ASP A 871 -17.61 46.69 -21.85
C ASP A 871 -16.79 45.45 -22.23
N VAL A 872 -17.12 44.28 -21.67
CA VAL A 872 -16.59 42.97 -22.12
C VAL A 872 -16.92 42.75 -23.60
N LEU A 873 -18.20 42.90 -23.98
CA LEU A 873 -18.65 42.74 -25.37
C LEU A 873 -18.01 43.74 -26.34
N SER A 874 -17.76 44.97 -25.87
CA SER A 874 -17.03 46.01 -26.61
C SER A 874 -15.55 45.63 -26.82
N ARG A 875 -14.87 45.11 -25.78
CA ARG A 875 -13.46 44.69 -25.81
C ARG A 875 -13.22 43.50 -26.73
N ILE A 876 -14.06 42.46 -26.68
CA ILE A 876 -13.98 41.34 -27.63
C ILE A 876 -14.57 41.70 -29.01
N GLY A 877 -15.34 42.79 -29.13
CA GLY A 877 -16.00 43.18 -30.38
C GLY A 877 -16.96 42.10 -30.89
N GLY A 878 -17.82 41.58 -30.01
CA GLY A 878 -18.65 40.40 -30.26
C GLY A 878 -19.98 40.41 -29.51
N THR A 879 -20.68 39.28 -29.57
CA THR A 879 -21.97 39.04 -28.93
C THR A 879 -21.84 38.21 -27.65
N GLU A 880 -22.88 38.20 -26.82
CA GLU A 880 -22.93 37.42 -25.57
C GLU A 880 -22.75 35.90 -25.81
N ALA A 881 -23.33 35.36 -26.88
CA ALA A 881 -23.12 33.96 -27.28
C ALA A 881 -21.67 33.68 -27.70
N GLU A 882 -21.05 34.58 -28.45
CA GLU A 882 -19.61 34.50 -28.80
C GLU A 882 -18.69 34.72 -27.59
N CYS A 883 -19.15 35.41 -26.55
CA CYS A 883 -18.40 35.53 -25.30
C CYS A 883 -18.45 34.23 -24.50
N VAL A 884 -19.62 33.58 -24.43
CA VAL A 884 -19.78 32.31 -23.70
C VAL A 884 -19.06 31.15 -24.41
N ASP A 885 -19.13 31.12 -25.75
CA ASP A 885 -18.34 30.24 -26.60
C ASP A 885 -17.32 31.03 -27.45
N TYR A 886 -16.13 31.22 -26.88
CA TYR A 886 -15.00 31.84 -27.56
C TYR A 886 -14.56 31.07 -28.82
N ARG A 887 -14.86 29.77 -28.96
CA ARG A 887 -14.50 29.01 -30.16
C ARG A 887 -15.35 29.48 -31.35
N GLN A 888 -16.63 29.79 -31.12
CA GLN A 888 -17.47 30.47 -32.12
C GLN A 888 -17.01 31.91 -32.38
N TRP A 889 -16.53 32.67 -31.39
CA TRP A 889 -15.92 33.99 -31.62
C TRP A 889 -14.71 33.90 -32.55
N CYS A 890 -13.82 32.94 -32.32
CA CYS A 890 -12.62 32.68 -33.11
C CYS A 890 -12.97 32.28 -34.55
N SER A 891 -13.87 31.30 -34.72
CA SER A 891 -14.33 30.84 -36.03
C SER A 891 -14.94 31.97 -36.86
N ASN A 892 -15.80 32.81 -36.25
CA ASN A 892 -16.41 33.98 -36.91
C ASN A 892 -15.39 35.05 -37.35
N ARG A 893 -14.15 35.03 -36.84
CA ARG A 893 -13.08 35.98 -37.16
C ARG A 893 -11.90 35.35 -37.93
N GLY A 894 -11.94 34.03 -38.17
CA GLY A 894 -10.95 33.30 -38.96
C GLY A 894 -9.74 32.77 -38.19
N TYR A 895 -9.80 32.77 -36.85
CA TYR A 895 -8.84 32.07 -36.00
C TYR A 895 -9.24 30.60 -35.94
N ASN A 896 -8.60 29.77 -36.77
CA ASN A 896 -8.93 28.34 -36.92
C ASN A 896 -7.96 27.42 -36.16
N ASP A 897 -6.88 27.98 -35.64
CA ASP A 897 -5.89 27.33 -34.79
C ASP A 897 -6.28 27.53 -33.31
N HIS A 898 -6.05 26.52 -32.46
CA HIS A 898 -6.54 26.56 -31.07
C HIS A 898 -5.76 27.54 -30.19
N ASP A 899 -4.43 27.51 -30.28
CA ASP A 899 -3.57 28.34 -29.44
C ASP A 899 -3.63 29.80 -29.90
N GLN A 900 -3.70 30.04 -31.22
CA GLN A 900 -3.99 31.35 -31.77
C GLN A 900 -5.36 31.90 -31.32
N CYS A 901 -6.36 31.04 -31.17
CA CYS A 901 -7.69 31.40 -30.68
C CYS A 901 -7.66 31.78 -29.18
N LEU A 902 -6.96 31.00 -28.35
CA LEU A 902 -6.76 31.31 -26.92
C LEU A 902 -6.00 32.63 -26.75
N GLU A 903 -4.85 32.77 -27.41
CA GLU A 903 -3.99 33.95 -27.38
C GLU A 903 -4.74 35.22 -27.82
N GLU A 904 -5.50 35.17 -28.91
CA GLU A 904 -6.28 36.34 -29.33
C GLU A 904 -7.41 36.65 -28.33
N PHE A 905 -8.26 35.68 -27.98
CA PHE A 905 -9.46 35.95 -27.17
C PHE A 905 -9.13 36.35 -25.74
N PHE A 906 -8.29 35.59 -25.04
CA PHE A 906 -7.95 35.86 -23.65
C PHE A 906 -6.84 36.90 -23.55
N ASN A 907 -5.73 36.69 -24.26
CA ASN A 907 -4.48 37.40 -23.96
C ASN A 907 -4.37 38.73 -24.71
N ASN A 908 -5.12 38.93 -25.81
CA ASN A 908 -5.17 40.19 -26.55
C ASN A 908 -6.49 40.98 -26.40
N ARG A 909 -7.65 40.32 -26.26
CA ARG A 909 -8.95 41.03 -26.10
C ARG A 909 -9.32 41.29 -24.65
N LEU A 910 -9.22 40.27 -23.80
CA LEU A 910 -9.58 40.36 -22.38
C LEU A 910 -8.45 40.91 -21.48
N ASP A 911 -7.24 41.15 -22.01
CA ASP A 911 -6.20 41.94 -21.33
C ASP A 911 -6.64 43.40 -21.13
N ASP A 912 -7.38 43.63 -20.04
CA ASP A 912 -7.82 44.95 -19.60
C ASP A 912 -8.16 44.97 -18.11
N LYS A 913 -7.29 45.58 -17.31
CA LYS A 913 -7.55 45.82 -15.89
C LYS A 913 -8.82 46.63 -15.59
N ASP A 914 -9.38 47.35 -16.56
CA ASP A 914 -10.60 48.16 -16.37
C ASP A 914 -11.88 47.38 -16.72
N LEU A 915 -11.78 46.13 -17.19
CA LEU A 915 -12.92 45.18 -17.27
C LEU A 915 -13.31 44.65 -15.88
N PRO A 916 -14.57 44.17 -15.71
CA PRO A 916 -15.09 43.71 -14.42
C PRO A 916 -14.70 42.28 -14.02
N ILE A 917 -14.10 41.50 -14.93
CA ILE A 917 -13.75 40.08 -14.71
C ILE A 917 -12.62 39.99 -13.69
N ARG A 918 -12.78 39.17 -12.65
CA ARG A 918 -11.76 38.84 -11.65
C ARG A 918 -11.98 37.41 -11.16
N ASN A 919 -10.97 36.81 -10.52
CA ASN A 919 -11.15 35.58 -9.75
C ASN A 919 -12.38 35.70 -8.82
N PRO A 920 -13.37 34.80 -8.93
CA PRO A 920 -14.40 34.68 -7.92
C PRO A 920 -13.80 34.41 -6.55
N VAL A 921 -14.46 34.88 -5.50
CA VAL A 921 -13.94 34.78 -4.15
C VAL A 921 -14.74 33.79 -3.33
N ILE A 922 -14.03 32.81 -2.82
CA ILE A 922 -14.50 31.81 -1.87
C ILE A 922 -14.56 32.46 -0.48
N SER A 923 -15.70 32.28 0.18
CA SER A 923 -15.94 32.65 1.58
C SER A 923 -15.44 31.56 2.54
N SER A 924 -15.69 31.71 3.85
CA SER A 924 -15.24 30.71 4.84
C SER A 924 -15.91 29.35 4.64
N ASN A 925 -15.42 28.33 5.34
CA ASN A 925 -16.10 27.04 5.52
C ASN A 925 -16.47 26.34 4.20
N THR A 926 -15.59 26.40 3.20
CA THR A 926 -15.89 25.91 1.84
C THR A 926 -14.87 24.87 1.39
N THR A 927 -15.37 23.72 0.91
CA THR A 927 -14.59 22.79 0.09
C THR A 927 -15.07 22.86 -1.36
N ILE A 928 -14.16 22.91 -2.33
CA ILE A 928 -14.46 22.55 -3.72
C ILE A 928 -13.69 21.27 -4.06
N ASP A 929 -14.43 20.21 -4.36
CA ASP A 929 -13.96 18.83 -4.51
C ASP A 929 -14.31 18.29 -5.91
N GLY A 930 -13.29 18.12 -6.74
CA GLY A 930 -13.41 17.64 -8.11
C GLY A 930 -13.30 16.14 -8.30
N ARG A 931 -13.26 15.34 -7.22
CA ARG A 931 -13.12 13.87 -7.30
C ARG A 931 -14.14 13.23 -8.25
N MET A 932 -13.68 12.28 -9.06
CA MET A 932 -14.48 11.54 -10.05
C MET A 932 -15.28 12.42 -11.04
N SER A 933 -14.78 13.63 -11.35
CA SER A 933 -15.35 14.50 -12.37
C SER A 933 -14.29 14.95 -13.38
N ASN A 934 -14.66 15.08 -14.66
CA ASN A 934 -13.79 15.64 -15.69
C ASN A 934 -14.09 17.13 -15.96
N ALA A 935 -14.50 17.85 -14.91
CA ALA A 935 -14.54 19.31 -14.89
C ALA A 935 -13.12 19.89 -14.86
N TYR A 936 -12.87 20.91 -15.68
CA TYR A 936 -11.65 21.73 -15.64
C TYR A 936 -11.98 23.23 -15.74
N PHE A 937 -11.19 24.06 -15.08
CA PHE A 937 -11.32 25.51 -15.04
C PHE A 937 -10.41 26.16 -16.08
N ARG A 938 -10.98 26.87 -17.05
CA ARG A 938 -10.24 27.60 -18.09
C ARG A 938 -9.93 29.04 -17.67
N PHE A 939 -8.73 29.50 -18.03
CA PHE A 939 -8.23 30.87 -17.95
C PHE A 939 -7.98 31.43 -16.54
N SER A 940 -8.94 31.36 -15.62
CA SER A 940 -8.83 31.94 -14.28
C SER A 940 -9.47 31.06 -13.21
N GLY A 941 -8.79 30.89 -12.08
CA GLY A 941 -9.33 30.19 -10.91
C GLY A 941 -9.93 31.15 -9.88
N PHE A 942 -9.59 30.93 -8.61
CA PHE A 942 -10.27 31.49 -7.45
C PHE A 942 -9.40 32.43 -6.61
N ALA A 943 -10.04 33.17 -5.71
CA ALA A 943 -9.40 33.86 -4.59
C ALA A 943 -10.04 33.43 -3.27
N ILE A 944 -9.26 33.41 -2.20
CA ILE A 944 -9.67 33.10 -0.84
C ILE A 944 -9.48 34.39 -0.04
N GLY A 945 -10.59 35.00 0.38
CA GLY A 945 -10.63 36.37 0.93
C GLY A 945 -10.39 37.48 -0.10
N LYS A 946 -10.27 38.72 0.38
CA LYS A 946 -10.08 39.95 -0.42
C LYS A 946 -9.14 40.92 0.29
N ASP A 947 -8.33 41.66 -0.48
CA ASP A 947 -7.62 42.84 0.01
C ASP A 947 -7.95 44.08 -0.84
N SER A 948 -7.56 45.26 -0.34
CA SER A 948 -7.49 46.48 -1.13
C SER A 948 -6.28 47.29 -0.70
N SER A 949 -5.46 47.72 -1.65
CA SER A 949 -4.24 48.50 -1.41
C SER A 949 -3.26 47.85 -0.41
N GLY A 950 -3.29 46.51 -0.26
CA GLY A 950 -2.45 45.81 0.71
C GLY A 950 -2.99 45.81 2.14
N GLN A 951 -4.30 45.95 2.33
CA GLN A 951 -5.00 45.78 3.60
C GLN A 951 -6.18 44.82 3.41
N PRO A 952 -6.42 43.86 4.33
CA PRO A 952 -7.57 42.97 4.27
C PRO A 952 -8.92 43.71 4.16
N THR A 953 -9.82 43.17 3.33
CA THR A 953 -11.20 43.66 3.16
C THR A 953 -12.24 42.53 3.26
N GLN A 954 -11.84 41.28 3.03
CA GLN A 954 -12.54 40.07 3.46
C GLN A 954 -11.48 39.04 3.88
N THR A 955 -11.75 38.31 4.94
CA THR A 955 -10.95 37.18 5.43
C THR A 955 -11.84 35.95 5.32
N ALA A 956 -11.32 34.85 4.79
CA ALA A 956 -12.00 33.56 4.74
C ALA A 956 -11.20 32.55 5.58
N ASN A 957 -11.91 31.69 6.30
CA ASN A 957 -11.31 30.71 7.21
C ASN A 957 -11.74 29.30 6.80
N SER A 958 -10.88 28.29 6.97
CA SER A 958 -11.21 26.88 6.71
C SER A 958 -11.68 26.65 5.27
N VAL A 959 -10.74 26.61 4.32
CA VAL A 959 -11.02 26.44 2.88
C VAL A 959 -10.18 25.31 2.29
N ILE A 960 -10.83 24.37 1.59
CA ILE A 960 -10.19 23.24 0.92
C ILE A 960 -10.45 23.32 -0.60
N LEU A 961 -9.40 23.19 -1.41
CA LEU A 961 -9.49 23.07 -2.86
C LEU A 961 -8.82 21.78 -3.29
N THR A 962 -9.59 20.83 -3.83
CA THR A 962 -9.07 19.49 -4.12
C THR A 962 -9.58 18.82 -5.38
N HIS A 963 -8.71 18.02 -6.02
CA HIS A 963 -9.00 17.27 -7.24
C HIS A 963 -9.54 18.15 -8.39
N LEU A 964 -9.13 19.42 -8.42
CA LEU A 964 -9.48 20.37 -9.47
C LEU A 964 -8.42 20.34 -10.58
N ASP A 965 -8.84 20.68 -11.80
CA ASP A 965 -7.98 20.83 -12.97
C ASP A 965 -8.07 22.29 -13.42
N PHE A 966 -6.95 22.99 -13.48
CA PHE A 966 -6.83 24.39 -13.85
C PHE A 966 -5.97 24.52 -15.11
N ARG A 967 -6.54 25.01 -16.21
CA ARG A 967 -5.83 25.17 -17.48
C ARG A 967 -5.86 26.62 -17.92
N GLY A 968 -4.70 27.22 -18.19
CA GLY A 968 -4.61 28.61 -18.65
C GLY A 968 -5.10 28.82 -20.09
N ALA A 969 -4.81 29.99 -20.65
CA ALA A 969 -5.08 30.32 -22.05
C ALA A 969 -3.77 30.53 -22.82
N GLY A 970 -2.79 29.68 -22.55
CA GLY A 970 -1.37 30.03 -22.73
C GLY A 970 -0.88 30.93 -21.59
N HIS A 971 0.38 31.36 -21.67
CA HIS A 971 1.07 32.00 -20.56
C HIS A 971 0.79 33.50 -20.43
N THR A 972 0.05 33.87 -19.40
CA THR A 972 -0.33 35.27 -19.15
C THR A 972 0.46 35.86 -17.97
N GLU A 973 1.77 36.14 -18.15
CA GLU A 973 2.52 36.93 -17.16
C GLU A 973 2.09 38.42 -17.21
N ASP A 974 1.69 38.98 -16.07
CA ASP A 974 1.34 40.40 -15.83
C ASP A 974 0.09 40.87 -16.60
N HIS A 975 -0.92 40.00 -16.69
CA HIS A 975 -2.17 40.22 -17.43
C HIS A 975 -3.13 41.14 -16.68
N GLY A 976 -3.84 42.02 -17.39
CA GLY A 976 -4.68 43.05 -16.79
C GLY A 976 -5.77 42.53 -15.84
N LEU A 977 -6.27 41.32 -16.04
CA LEU A 977 -7.28 40.71 -15.16
C LEU A 977 -6.70 40.05 -13.90
N ASP A 978 -5.37 39.89 -13.81
CA ASP A 978 -4.64 39.16 -12.76
C ASP A 978 -5.25 37.73 -12.59
N PRO A 979 -5.18 36.84 -13.60
CA PRO A 979 -5.79 35.51 -13.57
C PRO A 979 -4.89 34.48 -12.86
N ASP A 980 -4.64 34.67 -11.56
CA ASP A 980 -4.07 33.64 -10.69
C ASP A 980 -5.03 32.42 -10.63
N MET A 981 -4.53 31.20 -10.41
CA MET A 981 -5.40 30.03 -10.24
C MET A 981 -5.90 29.85 -8.80
N ILE A 982 -5.03 30.03 -7.80
CA ILE A 982 -5.45 30.10 -6.39
C ILE A 982 -4.75 31.27 -5.71
N ARG A 983 -5.51 32.31 -5.37
CA ARG A 983 -5.05 33.50 -4.66
C ARG A 983 -5.52 33.54 -3.21
N SER A 984 -4.66 33.21 -2.26
CA SER A 984 -4.92 33.40 -0.82
C SER A 984 -4.56 34.82 -0.39
N THR A 985 -5.54 35.64 0.01
CA THR A 985 -5.30 37.03 0.42
C THR A 985 -6.17 37.45 1.62
N GLY A 986 -6.03 38.70 2.06
CA GLY A 986 -6.89 39.27 3.10
C GLY A 986 -6.73 38.66 4.49
N ALA A 987 -5.52 38.20 4.83
CA ALA A 987 -5.22 37.46 6.06
C ALA A 987 -6.07 36.19 6.29
N SER A 988 -6.61 35.60 5.21
CA SER A 988 -7.33 34.32 5.22
C SER A 988 -6.44 33.16 5.70
N HIS A 989 -7.02 32.18 6.39
CA HIS A 989 -6.25 31.12 7.05
C HIS A 989 -6.98 29.77 7.18
N ASP A 990 -6.24 28.75 7.62
CA ASP A 990 -6.64 27.33 7.62
C ASP A 990 -7.02 26.86 6.20
N ILE A 991 -6.03 26.88 5.29
CA ILE A 991 -6.24 26.64 3.85
C ILE A 991 -5.50 25.37 3.41
N TRP A 992 -6.18 24.47 2.71
CA TRP A 992 -5.57 23.27 2.12
C TRP A 992 -5.81 23.18 0.61
N ILE A 993 -4.72 23.06 -0.15
CA ILE A 993 -4.71 22.99 -1.60
C ILE A 993 -4.11 21.63 -1.99
N HIS A 994 -4.96 20.66 -2.33
CA HIS A 994 -4.58 19.25 -2.36
C HIS A 994 -4.95 18.52 -3.66
N LYS A 995 -4.05 17.73 -4.25
CA LYS A 995 -4.37 16.89 -5.43
C LYS A 995 -4.88 17.68 -6.66
N ASN A 996 -4.50 18.94 -6.85
CA ASN A 996 -4.95 19.70 -8.02
C ASN A 996 -3.94 19.62 -9.17
N THR A 997 -4.43 19.67 -10.40
CA THR A 997 -3.60 19.82 -11.61
C THR A 997 -3.65 21.26 -12.10
N PHE A 998 -2.50 21.80 -12.49
CA PHE A 998 -2.32 23.12 -13.09
C PHE A 998 -1.53 22.95 -14.39
N ASP A 999 -2.09 23.31 -15.55
CA ASP A 999 -1.45 23.20 -16.86
C ASP A 999 -1.47 24.53 -17.63
N LEU A 1000 -0.31 24.96 -18.13
CA LEU A 1000 -0.12 26.22 -18.89
C LEU A 1000 -0.79 27.44 -18.25
N THR A 1001 -0.80 27.53 -16.91
CA THR A 1001 -1.70 28.44 -16.18
C THR A 1001 -1.30 29.93 -16.27
N GLY A 1002 -2.19 30.78 -15.75
CA GLY A 1002 -2.16 32.23 -15.90
C GLY A 1002 -1.06 32.94 -15.12
N ASP A 1003 -1.43 33.93 -14.30
CA ASP A 1003 -0.43 34.82 -13.68
C ASP A 1003 0.44 34.13 -12.61
N SER A 1004 -0.15 33.14 -11.93
CA SER A 1004 0.51 32.09 -11.14
C SER A 1004 -0.42 30.89 -10.87
N ALA A 1005 0.14 29.78 -10.38
CA ALA A 1005 -0.67 28.70 -9.79
C ALA A 1005 -1.08 29.04 -8.35
N PHE A 1006 -0.10 29.40 -7.50
CA PHE A 1006 -0.30 29.78 -6.11
C PHE A 1006 0.16 31.21 -5.83
N ASP A 1007 -0.75 32.04 -5.35
CA ASP A 1007 -0.48 33.44 -4.98
C ASP A 1007 -0.94 33.73 -3.55
N VAL A 1008 0.02 33.87 -2.63
CA VAL A 1008 -0.26 34.16 -1.22
C VAL A 1008 0.09 35.63 -0.97
N LYS A 1009 -0.91 36.50 -0.84
CA LYS A 1009 -0.75 37.95 -0.67
C LYS A 1009 -1.30 38.41 0.69
N VAL A 1010 -0.83 39.56 1.18
CA VAL A 1010 -1.44 40.32 2.30
C VAL A 1010 -1.67 39.50 3.57
N GLY A 1011 -0.64 38.75 3.98
CA GLY A 1011 -0.60 38.07 5.28
C GLY A 1011 -1.58 36.92 5.44
N ALA A 1012 -2.09 36.31 4.36
CA ALA A 1012 -2.78 35.02 4.44
C ALA A 1012 -1.81 33.93 4.92
N TYR A 1013 -2.28 33.05 5.81
CA TYR A 1013 -1.42 32.20 6.64
C TYR A 1013 -2.07 30.83 6.91
N ASP A 1014 -1.37 29.94 7.58
CA ASP A 1014 -1.78 28.57 7.90
C ASP A 1014 -2.31 27.81 6.67
N ILE A 1015 -1.40 27.68 5.68
CA ILE A 1015 -1.67 27.11 4.35
C ILE A 1015 -0.82 25.87 4.10
N THR A 1016 -1.43 24.76 3.68
CA THR A 1016 -0.73 23.59 3.12
C THR A 1016 -1.06 23.43 1.63
N MET A 1017 -0.02 23.24 0.81
CA MET A 1017 -0.10 22.90 -0.61
C MET A 1017 0.51 21.51 -0.80
N SER A 1018 -0.30 20.48 -1.05
CA SER A 1018 0.21 19.10 -1.12
C SER A 1018 -0.30 18.26 -2.28
N PHE A 1019 0.58 17.43 -2.85
CA PHE A 1019 0.23 16.51 -3.94
C PHE A 1019 -0.35 17.19 -5.19
N ASN A 1020 -0.01 18.45 -5.47
CA ASN A 1020 -0.46 19.14 -6.68
C ASN A 1020 0.52 18.89 -7.84
N ARG A 1021 0.01 18.73 -9.07
CA ARG A 1021 0.81 18.65 -10.30
C ARG A 1021 0.78 19.99 -11.01
N VAL A 1022 1.93 20.60 -11.19
CA VAL A 1022 2.09 21.98 -11.66
C VAL A 1022 2.96 21.99 -12.92
N VAL A 1023 2.29 21.86 -14.06
CA VAL A 1023 2.87 21.70 -15.40
C VAL A 1023 2.98 23.06 -16.08
N ASP A 1024 4.19 23.40 -16.51
CA ASP A 1024 4.53 24.56 -17.33
C ASP A 1024 4.17 25.95 -16.77
N VAL A 1025 3.97 26.04 -15.46
CA VAL A 1025 3.61 27.29 -14.80
C VAL A 1025 4.84 28.16 -14.55
N LYS A 1026 4.96 29.27 -15.31
CA LYS A 1026 6.10 30.18 -15.24
C LYS A 1026 6.34 30.78 -13.84
N ARG A 1027 5.27 31.17 -13.15
CA ARG A 1027 5.32 31.63 -11.75
C ARG A 1027 4.55 30.67 -10.87
N ALA A 1028 5.17 29.58 -10.45
CA ALA A 1028 4.43 28.53 -9.74
C ALA A 1028 3.92 28.98 -8.36
N ALA A 1029 4.76 29.65 -7.54
CA ALA A 1029 4.36 30.14 -6.21
C ALA A 1029 4.92 31.54 -5.85
N LEU A 1030 4.03 32.46 -5.47
CA LEU A 1030 4.35 33.84 -5.09
C LEU A 1030 3.88 34.14 -3.65
N HIS A 1031 4.79 34.17 -2.69
CA HIS A 1031 4.47 34.39 -1.27
C HIS A 1031 4.84 35.83 -0.85
N GLY A 1032 3.86 36.73 -0.94
CA GLY A 1032 3.94 38.13 -0.56
C GLY A 1032 4.24 39.05 -1.75
N SER A 1033 3.35 39.99 -2.03
CA SER A 1033 3.38 40.83 -3.26
C SER A 1033 4.21 42.12 -3.21
N SER A 1034 4.87 42.44 -2.09
CA SER A 1034 5.80 43.59 -2.03
C SER A 1034 6.78 43.48 -0.87
N ASP A 1035 8.02 43.88 -1.13
CA ASP A 1035 9.11 44.04 -0.14
C ASP A 1035 8.70 45.00 1.00
N SER A 1036 7.83 45.99 0.71
CA SER A 1036 7.41 47.04 1.64
C SER A 1036 6.11 46.75 2.42
N ARG A 1037 5.53 45.55 2.30
CA ARG A 1037 4.19 45.22 2.82
C ARG A 1037 4.31 44.40 4.10
N GLU A 1038 4.35 45.09 5.24
CA GLU A 1038 4.73 44.51 6.55
C GLU A 1038 3.89 43.29 6.94
N ILE A 1039 2.55 43.37 6.79
CA ILE A 1039 1.60 42.27 7.04
C ILE A 1039 1.92 40.93 6.35
N ASN A 1040 2.78 40.90 5.32
CA ASN A 1040 3.27 39.64 4.74
C ASN A 1040 4.15 38.82 5.72
N GLU A 1041 4.60 39.40 6.84
CA GLU A 1041 5.31 38.68 7.92
C GLU A 1041 4.45 37.61 8.62
N ASN A 1042 3.12 37.68 8.47
CA ASN A 1042 2.22 36.64 8.96
C ASN A 1042 2.20 35.37 8.09
N ILE A 1043 2.66 35.42 6.83
CA ILE A 1043 2.46 34.31 5.88
C ILE A 1043 3.18 33.06 6.38
N THR A 1044 2.45 31.98 6.62
CA THR A 1044 2.97 30.62 6.91
C THR A 1044 2.48 29.66 5.83
N THR A 1045 3.38 28.86 5.25
CA THR A 1045 3.10 27.98 4.11
C THR A 1045 3.88 26.67 4.18
N THR A 1046 3.21 25.53 4.03
CA THR A 1046 3.84 24.21 3.81
C THR A 1046 3.64 23.79 2.36
N MET A 1047 4.68 23.29 1.69
CA MET A 1047 4.58 22.71 0.35
C MET A 1047 5.21 21.32 0.34
N HIS A 1048 4.44 20.25 0.13
CA HIS A 1048 5.00 18.89 0.07
C HIS A 1048 4.42 18.00 -1.01
N HIS A 1049 5.24 17.08 -1.53
CA HIS A 1049 4.83 16.09 -2.53
C HIS A 1049 4.19 16.68 -3.80
N ASN A 1050 4.47 17.95 -4.12
CA ASN A 1050 4.02 18.56 -5.37
C ASN A 1050 4.99 18.24 -6.50
N ALA A 1051 4.48 18.02 -7.71
CA ALA A 1051 5.27 17.82 -8.92
C ALA A 1051 5.30 19.12 -9.74
N PHE A 1052 6.43 19.85 -9.68
CA PHE A 1052 6.69 21.01 -10.52
C PHE A 1052 7.39 20.56 -11.79
N VAL A 1053 6.70 20.68 -12.93
CA VAL A 1053 7.13 20.11 -14.21
C VAL A 1053 7.27 21.23 -15.24
N THR A 1054 8.35 21.23 -16.02
CA THR A 1054 8.40 21.89 -17.33
C THR A 1054 8.58 20.82 -18.40
N ARG A 1055 7.71 20.77 -19.41
CA ARG A 1055 7.82 19.75 -20.47
C ARG A 1055 9.08 19.97 -21.33
N ASP A 1056 9.67 18.87 -21.80
CA ASP A 1056 10.93 18.85 -22.55
C ASP A 1056 10.90 19.77 -23.81
N ASP A 1057 9.76 19.84 -24.51
CA ASP A 1057 9.57 20.72 -25.66
C ASP A 1057 9.59 22.21 -25.30
N LEU A 1058 9.15 22.56 -24.09
CA LEU A 1058 9.04 23.93 -23.59
C LEU A 1058 10.26 24.41 -22.78
N TYR A 1059 11.21 23.53 -22.46
CA TYR A 1059 12.45 23.84 -21.71
C TYR A 1059 13.25 25.04 -22.28
N PHE A 1060 13.37 25.11 -23.61
CA PHE A 1060 14.07 26.20 -24.28
C PHE A 1060 13.20 27.44 -24.49
N ASP A 1061 11.93 27.25 -24.86
CA ASP A 1061 10.98 28.35 -25.10
C ASP A 1061 10.66 29.14 -23.84
N PHE A 1062 10.74 28.50 -22.66
CA PHE A 1062 10.63 29.20 -21.38
C PHE A 1062 11.95 29.87 -20.97
N GLY A 1063 13.10 29.36 -21.37
CA GLY A 1063 14.41 29.98 -21.11
C GLY A 1063 14.70 30.21 -19.62
N ASN A 1064 14.35 31.38 -19.10
CA ASN A 1064 14.50 31.75 -17.68
C ASN A 1064 13.14 31.98 -16.98
N THR A 1065 12.02 31.46 -17.51
CA THR A 1065 10.67 31.79 -17.03
C THR A 1065 9.97 30.73 -16.18
N ALA A 1066 10.42 29.48 -16.09
CA ALA A 1066 9.93 28.52 -15.08
C ALA A 1066 10.77 28.67 -13.80
N ARG A 1067 10.16 29.24 -12.74
CA ARG A 1067 10.88 29.82 -11.59
C ARG A 1067 9.92 30.15 -10.43
N ARG A 1068 10.47 30.65 -9.32
CA ARG A 1068 9.72 31.18 -8.16
C ARG A 1068 8.80 30.13 -7.54
N VAL A 1069 9.39 29.22 -6.77
CA VAL A 1069 8.72 28.16 -6.03
C VAL A 1069 9.31 28.04 -4.61
N PRO A 1070 9.03 28.99 -3.69
CA PRO A 1070 8.37 30.28 -3.91
C PRO A 1070 9.38 31.42 -4.17
N LEU A 1071 8.84 32.55 -4.65
CA LEU A 1071 9.38 33.86 -4.28
C LEU A 1071 8.68 34.29 -2.98
N ILE A 1072 9.38 34.23 -1.84
CA ILE A 1072 8.84 34.62 -0.53
C ILE A 1072 9.38 35.95 0.00
N ARG A 1073 8.50 36.72 0.67
CA ARG A 1073 8.79 38.01 1.30
C ARG A 1073 8.23 38.08 2.72
N ARG A 1074 9.08 38.37 3.71
CA ARG A 1074 8.79 38.51 5.16
C ARG A 1074 8.25 37.29 5.91
N GLY A 1075 7.39 36.48 5.30
CA GLY A 1075 6.81 35.30 5.95
C GLY A 1075 7.71 34.06 5.94
N THR A 1076 7.15 32.97 6.41
CA THR A 1076 7.76 31.66 6.60
C THR A 1076 7.25 30.64 5.59
N SER A 1077 8.14 29.79 5.08
CA SER A 1077 7.77 28.64 4.27
C SER A 1077 8.61 27.41 4.59
N HIS A 1078 7.97 26.23 4.56
CA HIS A 1078 8.63 24.94 4.71
C HIS A 1078 8.25 24.05 3.53
N MET A 1079 9.25 23.55 2.82
CA MET A 1079 9.10 22.78 1.60
C MET A 1079 9.83 21.44 1.70
N TRP A 1080 9.11 20.32 1.67
CA TRP A 1080 9.73 18.99 1.78
C TRP A 1080 9.18 18.00 0.76
N ASN A 1081 10.02 17.08 0.26
CA ASN A 1081 9.61 16.02 -0.68
C ASN A 1081 8.84 16.51 -1.93
N ASN A 1082 9.18 17.66 -2.52
CA ASN A 1082 8.64 18.05 -3.84
C ASN A 1082 9.58 17.60 -4.97
N LEU A 1083 8.99 17.33 -6.14
CA LEU A 1083 9.69 17.03 -7.39
C LEU A 1083 9.78 18.29 -8.26
N PHE A 1084 10.95 18.55 -8.84
CA PHE A 1084 11.19 19.60 -9.82
C PHE A 1084 11.80 19.02 -11.10
N MET A 1085 10.98 18.74 -12.11
CA MET A 1085 11.47 18.34 -13.43
C MET A 1085 11.69 19.57 -14.32
N ASN A 1086 12.88 19.68 -14.91
CA ASN A 1086 13.30 20.70 -15.88
C ASN A 1086 13.33 22.16 -15.38
N TYR A 1087 13.06 22.42 -14.10
CA TYR A 1087 13.24 23.73 -13.46
C TYR A 1087 14.72 24.09 -13.31
N ARG A 1088 15.25 24.90 -14.22
CA ARG A 1088 16.70 25.16 -14.33
C ARG A 1088 17.23 26.44 -13.69
N LYS A 1089 16.36 27.31 -13.15
CA LYS A 1089 16.78 28.65 -12.69
C LYS A 1089 15.76 29.38 -11.81
N ASP A 1090 16.25 30.27 -10.94
CA ASP A 1090 15.46 31.25 -10.19
C ASP A 1090 14.31 30.62 -9.37
N ILE A 1091 14.42 29.33 -9.03
CA ILE A 1091 13.41 28.57 -8.28
C ILE A 1091 13.18 29.25 -6.94
N ILE A 1092 14.23 29.34 -6.12
CA ILE A 1092 14.13 29.85 -4.76
C ILE A 1092 14.46 31.34 -4.72
N SER A 1093 13.59 32.15 -4.10
CA SER A 1093 13.94 33.54 -3.82
C SER A 1093 13.35 34.07 -2.52
N VAL A 1094 14.23 34.30 -1.53
CA VAL A 1094 13.87 34.58 -0.13
C VAL A 1094 14.30 35.99 0.25
N ARG A 1095 13.33 36.85 0.58
CA ARG A 1095 13.54 38.31 0.65
C ARG A 1095 12.94 38.96 1.89
N VAL A 1096 13.55 40.06 2.32
CA VAL A 1096 13.09 40.98 3.36
C VAL A 1096 12.71 40.28 4.67
N GLY A 1097 13.62 39.47 5.22
CA GLY A 1097 13.43 38.78 6.50
C GLY A 1097 12.48 37.59 6.45
N ALA A 1098 12.13 37.08 5.26
CA ALA A 1098 11.49 35.77 5.13
C ALA A 1098 12.42 34.65 5.61
N ASP A 1099 11.83 33.57 6.12
CA ASP A 1099 12.51 32.31 6.46
C ASP A 1099 11.99 31.18 5.53
N LEU A 1100 12.90 30.41 4.94
CA LEU A 1100 12.57 29.25 4.10
C LEU A 1100 13.41 28.02 4.46
N LEU A 1101 12.74 26.91 4.76
CA LEU A 1101 13.35 25.60 4.92
C LEU A 1101 13.01 24.70 3.72
N TRP A 1102 14.02 24.10 3.08
CA TRP A 1102 13.87 23.24 1.91
C TRP A 1102 14.56 21.89 2.20
N GLU A 1103 13.79 20.82 2.39
CA GLU A 1103 14.28 19.54 2.92
C GLU A 1103 13.94 18.36 1.99
N ASP A 1104 14.92 17.55 1.58
CA ASP A 1104 14.69 16.32 0.79
C ASP A 1104 13.78 16.52 -0.43
N ASN A 1105 14.08 17.55 -1.24
CA ASN A 1105 13.40 17.79 -2.53
C ASN A 1105 14.27 17.24 -3.66
N ALA A 1106 13.64 16.65 -4.68
CA ALA A 1106 14.33 16.09 -5.84
C ALA A 1106 14.25 17.04 -7.04
N LEU A 1107 15.41 17.37 -7.64
CA LEU A 1107 15.49 18.14 -8.87
C LEU A 1107 16.07 17.27 -9.99
N VAL A 1108 15.37 17.20 -11.11
CA VAL A 1108 15.78 16.43 -12.30
C VAL A 1108 15.79 17.38 -13.49
N ILE A 1109 16.85 17.34 -14.29
CA ILE A 1109 16.91 17.99 -15.61
C ILE A 1109 17.11 16.89 -16.65
N ASN A 1110 16.39 16.90 -17.77
CA ASN A 1110 16.66 15.95 -18.84
C ASN A 1110 18.11 16.14 -19.38
N GLY A 1111 18.89 15.06 -19.41
CA GLY A 1111 20.29 15.06 -19.83
C GLY A 1111 20.53 15.52 -21.28
N ASP A 1112 19.51 15.42 -22.13
CA ASP A 1112 19.53 16.00 -23.49
C ASP A 1112 19.69 17.54 -23.49
N PHE A 1113 19.47 18.19 -22.34
CA PHE A 1113 19.65 19.64 -22.14
C PHE A 1113 20.96 20.02 -21.43
N GLN A 1114 21.95 19.14 -21.37
CA GLN A 1114 23.27 19.43 -20.82
C GLN A 1114 24.01 20.50 -21.67
N GLU A 1115 23.91 21.79 -21.31
CA GLU A 1115 24.42 22.92 -22.10
C GLU A 1115 25.97 23.03 -22.21
N LYS A 1116 26.74 22.10 -21.61
CA LYS A 1116 28.22 22.09 -21.61
C LYS A 1116 28.80 20.68 -21.81
N ASP A 1117 29.95 20.61 -22.49
CA ASP A 1117 30.68 19.35 -22.76
C ASP A 1117 31.13 18.59 -21.49
N ASP A 1118 31.49 19.31 -20.41
CA ASP A 1118 31.81 18.71 -19.11
C ASP A 1118 30.60 18.71 -18.19
N ILE A 1119 30.19 17.51 -17.78
CA ILE A 1119 29.02 17.27 -16.93
C ILE A 1119 29.12 17.98 -15.58
N ASN A 1120 30.33 18.12 -15.02
CA ASN A 1120 30.52 18.83 -13.76
C ASN A 1120 30.29 20.32 -13.94
N SER A 1121 30.94 20.92 -14.92
CA SER A 1121 30.75 22.33 -15.29
C SER A 1121 29.30 22.66 -15.66
N ALA A 1122 28.50 21.69 -16.14
CA ALA A 1122 27.06 21.84 -16.37
C ALA A 1122 26.27 21.86 -15.05
N LEU A 1123 26.45 20.83 -14.22
CA LEU A 1123 25.77 20.67 -12.93
C LEU A 1123 26.09 21.84 -11.97
N ASP A 1124 27.35 22.27 -11.91
CA ASP A 1124 27.81 23.37 -11.06
C ASP A 1124 27.21 24.73 -11.52
N GLU A 1125 26.86 24.89 -12.81
CA GLU A 1125 26.12 26.06 -13.29
C GLU A 1125 24.62 25.95 -13.03
N LEU A 1126 24.02 24.76 -13.20
CA LEU A 1126 22.61 24.54 -12.85
C LEU A 1126 22.39 24.88 -11.38
N GLN A 1127 23.17 24.28 -10.47
CA GLN A 1127 23.19 24.59 -9.04
C GLN A 1127 23.31 26.10 -8.77
N GLY A 1128 24.29 26.78 -9.39
CA GLY A 1128 24.51 28.22 -9.24
C GLY A 1128 23.43 29.14 -9.84
N ASN A 1129 22.43 28.59 -10.55
CA ASN A 1129 21.29 29.32 -11.09
C ASN A 1129 19.99 29.13 -10.27
N LEU A 1130 19.90 28.16 -9.35
CA LEU A 1130 18.63 27.80 -8.71
C LEU A 1130 18.13 28.81 -7.66
N THR A 1131 19.07 29.46 -6.95
CA THR A 1131 18.77 30.36 -5.82
C THR A 1131 19.03 31.83 -6.21
N ARG A 1132 18.11 32.75 -5.88
CA ARG A 1132 18.25 34.18 -6.21
C ARG A 1132 17.77 35.10 -5.08
N ASP A 1133 18.54 36.16 -4.80
CA ASP A 1133 18.24 37.19 -3.78
C ASP A 1133 18.20 36.72 -2.31
N VAL A 1134 18.54 35.45 -2.01
CA VAL A 1134 18.37 34.82 -0.68
C VAL A 1134 19.06 35.53 0.49
N SER A 1135 20.08 36.35 0.22
CA SER A 1135 20.73 37.22 1.22
C SER A 1135 19.81 38.27 1.84
N GLY A 1136 18.57 38.40 1.35
CA GLY A 1136 17.53 39.25 1.94
C GLY A 1136 16.77 38.62 3.12
N GLY A 1137 16.94 37.32 3.39
CA GLY A 1137 16.29 36.60 4.49
C GLY A 1137 17.10 35.38 4.95
N SER A 1138 16.44 34.46 5.66
CA SER A 1138 17.04 33.18 6.08
C SER A 1138 16.58 32.05 5.16
N TYR A 1139 17.51 31.20 4.76
CA TYR A 1139 17.26 30.08 3.85
C TYR A 1139 18.19 28.92 4.22
N ARG A 1140 17.66 27.70 4.26
CA ARG A 1140 18.43 26.48 4.51
C ARG A 1140 17.93 25.38 3.58
N ALA A 1141 18.86 24.69 2.91
CA ALA A 1141 18.60 23.51 2.13
C ALA A 1141 19.34 22.30 2.75
N ASP A 1142 18.61 21.27 3.13
CA ASP A 1142 19.14 20.02 3.68
C ASP A 1142 18.62 18.84 2.84
N GLY A 1143 19.48 17.88 2.48
CA GLY A 1143 19.09 16.70 1.70
C GLY A 1143 18.49 16.98 0.30
N VAL A 1144 18.45 18.24 -0.15
CA VAL A 1144 17.99 18.61 -1.49
C VAL A 1144 19.06 18.24 -2.52
N TYR A 1145 18.66 17.48 -3.55
CA TYR A 1145 19.57 16.95 -4.57
C TYR A 1145 19.13 17.26 -5.99
N LEU A 1146 20.12 17.45 -6.87
CA LEU A 1146 19.99 17.65 -8.31
C LEU A 1146 20.65 16.50 -9.09
N TRP A 1147 19.98 16.00 -10.13
CA TRP A 1147 20.51 15.04 -11.10
C TRP A 1147 20.22 15.47 -12.55
N PHE A 1148 20.98 14.91 -13.49
CA PHE A 1148 20.46 14.68 -14.84
C PHE A 1148 19.67 13.36 -14.87
N GLY A 1149 18.57 13.35 -15.61
CA GLY A 1149 17.76 12.16 -15.89
C GLY A 1149 17.37 12.06 -17.37
N ASN A 1150 16.32 11.32 -17.67
CA ASN A 1150 15.68 11.28 -18.99
C ASN A 1150 14.28 11.91 -18.95
N SER A 1151 13.52 11.80 -20.05
CA SER A 1151 12.15 12.31 -20.14
C SER A 1151 11.15 11.65 -19.16
N ALA A 1152 11.43 10.44 -18.69
CA ALA A 1152 10.64 9.72 -17.67
C ALA A 1152 11.16 9.94 -16.23
N CYS A 1153 12.08 10.89 -16.02
CA CYS A 1153 12.78 11.13 -14.76
C CYS A 1153 13.45 9.88 -14.15
N ASP A 1154 13.98 8.96 -14.96
CA ASP A 1154 15.00 8.02 -14.49
C ASP A 1154 16.28 8.81 -14.18
N ILE A 1155 16.69 8.89 -12.92
CA ILE A 1155 17.88 9.66 -12.53
C ILE A 1155 19.16 8.90 -12.87
N ASN A 1156 20.10 9.60 -13.49
CA ASN A 1156 21.47 9.11 -13.56
C ASN A 1156 22.15 9.40 -12.22
N ALA A 1157 22.10 8.43 -11.29
CA ALA A 1157 22.65 8.55 -9.95
C ALA A 1157 24.13 9.02 -9.90
N SER A 1158 24.93 8.76 -10.96
CA SER A 1158 26.31 9.25 -11.05
C SER A 1158 26.45 10.77 -11.21
N THR A 1159 25.34 11.48 -11.42
CA THR A 1159 25.28 12.94 -11.64
C THR A 1159 24.84 13.74 -10.41
N GLN A 1160 24.59 13.08 -9.28
CA GLN A 1160 24.06 13.69 -8.06
C GLN A 1160 24.87 14.93 -7.61
N ARG A 1161 24.15 15.99 -7.22
CA ARG A 1161 24.67 17.20 -6.57
C ARG A 1161 23.83 17.55 -5.35
N ALA A 1162 24.47 17.74 -4.20
CA ALA A 1162 23.82 18.31 -3.02
C ALA A 1162 23.70 19.83 -3.15
N LEU A 1163 22.49 20.37 -2.94
CA LEU A 1163 22.26 21.80 -2.83
C LEU A 1163 22.44 22.24 -1.37
N THR A 1164 23.66 22.67 -1.01
CA THR A 1164 24.01 23.10 0.35
C THR A 1164 24.03 24.63 0.51
N ASP A 1165 23.22 25.35 -0.28
CA ASP A 1165 23.12 26.80 -0.20
C ASP A 1165 22.37 27.22 1.09
N ALA A 1166 22.89 28.23 1.80
CA ALA A 1166 22.25 28.76 2.99
C ALA A 1166 22.43 30.28 3.15
N SER A 1167 21.49 30.93 3.82
CA SER A 1167 21.52 32.35 4.22
C SER A 1167 20.88 32.51 5.61
N GLY A 1168 21.28 33.51 6.38
CA GLY A 1168 20.70 33.77 7.70
C GLY A 1168 20.82 32.58 8.66
N SER A 1169 19.72 32.21 9.32
CA SER A 1169 19.65 31.06 10.22
C SER A 1169 18.20 30.57 10.35
N VAL A 1170 17.82 29.51 9.62
CA VAL A 1170 16.50 28.87 9.73
C VAL A 1170 16.57 27.74 10.76
N GLY A 1171 15.61 27.68 11.69
CA GLY A 1171 15.45 26.57 12.63
C GLY A 1171 14.79 25.34 11.97
N ASP A 1172 14.42 24.34 12.76
CA ASP A 1172 13.42 23.36 12.32
C ASP A 1172 12.04 24.02 12.35
N LEU A 1173 11.35 24.07 11.21
CA LEU A 1173 10.02 24.68 11.08
C LEU A 1173 8.88 23.69 11.41
N SER A 1174 9.13 22.38 11.39
CA SER A 1174 8.13 21.35 11.74
C SER A 1174 7.72 21.40 13.22
N GLN A 1175 8.56 21.97 14.08
CA GLN A 1175 8.26 22.25 15.49
C GLN A 1175 7.05 23.18 15.69
N GLN A 1176 6.57 23.85 14.64
CA GLN A 1176 5.38 24.70 14.68
C GLN A 1176 4.08 23.94 14.40
N TYR A 1177 4.15 22.68 13.95
CA TYR A 1177 3.00 21.83 13.63
C TYR A 1177 2.49 21.06 14.87
N THR A 1178 1.29 20.47 14.78
CA THR A 1178 0.82 19.48 15.77
C THR A 1178 1.74 18.24 15.78
N VAL A 1179 1.63 17.47 16.87
CA VAL A 1179 2.30 16.18 17.06
C VAL A 1179 1.99 15.26 15.86
N ALA A 1180 0.70 15.00 15.59
CA ALA A 1180 0.25 14.21 14.45
C ALA A 1180 0.86 14.63 13.09
N SER A 1181 0.92 15.93 12.78
CA SER A 1181 1.58 16.38 11.53
C SER A 1181 3.06 16.04 11.47
N ARG A 1182 3.79 16.07 12.59
CA ARG A 1182 5.20 15.65 12.62
C ARG A 1182 5.34 14.15 12.54
N ASP A 1183 4.46 13.40 13.19
CA ASP A 1183 4.52 11.94 13.19
C ASP A 1183 4.24 11.41 11.78
N THR A 1184 3.19 11.90 11.11
CA THR A 1184 2.94 11.62 9.68
C THR A 1184 4.06 12.11 8.75
N ILE A 1185 4.83 13.14 9.10
CA ILE A 1185 6.06 13.48 8.37
C ILE A 1185 7.14 12.40 8.60
N ASN A 1186 7.34 11.94 9.83
CA ASN A 1186 8.35 10.92 10.15
C ASN A 1186 8.03 9.56 9.49
N ASP A 1187 6.74 9.20 9.42
CA ASP A 1187 6.27 7.92 8.88
C ASP A 1187 6.35 7.83 7.34
N PHE A 1188 6.21 8.96 6.64
CA PHE A 1188 6.06 9.00 5.18
C PHE A 1188 7.02 9.94 4.43
N ARG A 1189 8.05 10.48 5.10
CA ARG A 1189 9.13 11.25 4.45
C ARG A 1189 10.13 10.31 3.78
N LEU A 1190 10.33 10.50 2.48
CA LEU A 1190 11.37 9.81 1.72
C LEU A 1190 12.65 10.64 1.67
N ASP A 1191 13.81 9.98 1.60
CA ASP A 1191 15.03 10.63 1.13
C ASP A 1191 14.84 11.07 -0.34
N ALA A 1192 15.46 12.19 -0.73
CA ALA A 1192 15.44 12.58 -2.13
C ALA A 1192 16.25 11.59 -3.00
N GLY A 1193 15.52 10.86 -3.86
CA GLY A 1193 16.02 9.82 -4.76
C GLY A 1193 14.94 9.38 -5.75
N GLN A 1194 15.12 8.23 -6.42
CA GLN A 1194 14.17 7.74 -7.42
C GLN A 1194 12.79 7.44 -6.81
N ASP A 1195 12.75 6.83 -5.63
CA ASP A 1195 11.51 6.45 -4.95
C ASP A 1195 10.63 7.69 -4.65
N LEU A 1196 11.24 8.80 -4.24
CA LEU A 1196 10.54 10.09 -4.10
C LEU A 1196 10.01 10.60 -5.44
N ILE A 1197 10.80 10.50 -6.51
CA ILE A 1197 10.42 10.94 -7.85
C ILE A 1197 9.23 10.13 -8.37
N ASP A 1198 9.25 8.82 -8.18
CA ASP A 1198 8.23 7.90 -8.67
C ASP A 1198 6.97 7.97 -7.81
N TYR A 1199 7.08 8.05 -6.48
CA TYR A 1199 5.93 8.28 -5.58
C TYR A 1199 5.24 9.61 -5.85
N VAL A 1200 6.00 10.71 -6.03
CA VAL A 1200 5.42 12.02 -6.36
C VAL A 1200 4.88 12.05 -7.79
N SER A 1201 5.46 11.32 -8.74
CA SER A 1201 4.93 11.22 -10.11
C SER A 1201 3.62 10.43 -10.15
N ALA A 1202 3.51 9.35 -9.37
CA ALA A 1202 2.29 8.55 -9.24
C ALA A 1202 1.18 9.29 -8.47
N THR A 1203 1.50 10.00 -7.40
CA THR A 1203 0.51 10.64 -6.52
C THR A 1203 0.14 12.08 -6.87
N ALA A 1204 0.97 12.86 -7.56
CA ALA A 1204 0.68 14.29 -7.76
C ALA A 1204 -0.40 14.57 -8.83
N GLY A 1205 -1.33 15.46 -8.48
CA GLY A 1205 -2.38 15.97 -9.37
C GLY A 1205 -3.73 15.27 -9.23
N LYS A 1206 -4.70 15.73 -10.01
CA LYS A 1206 -6.11 15.33 -9.94
C LYS A 1206 -6.35 13.84 -10.19
N HIS A 1207 -5.52 13.22 -11.01
CA HIS A 1207 -5.66 11.84 -11.48
C HIS A 1207 -4.57 10.91 -10.95
N GLY A 1208 -3.69 11.40 -10.06
CA GLY A 1208 -2.69 10.57 -9.40
C GLY A 1208 -3.28 9.72 -8.27
N GLU A 1209 -2.55 8.70 -7.87
CA GLU A 1209 -2.93 7.72 -6.84
C GLU A 1209 -3.13 8.33 -5.44
N LEU A 1210 -3.90 7.64 -4.60
CA LEU A 1210 -4.24 8.10 -3.26
C LEU A 1210 -2.97 8.19 -2.37
N PRO A 1211 -2.64 9.38 -1.82
CA PRO A 1211 -1.45 9.58 -1.01
C PRO A 1211 -1.69 9.26 0.47
N PHE A 1212 -0.60 9.04 1.22
CA PHE A 1212 -0.60 8.60 2.63
C PHE A 1212 -1.53 9.39 3.58
N ASN A 1213 -1.84 10.65 3.26
CA ASN A 1213 -2.70 11.49 4.07
C ASN A 1213 -4.21 11.19 3.93
N SER A 1214 -4.58 10.15 3.17
CA SER A 1214 -5.94 9.61 3.04
C SER A 1214 -6.00 8.20 3.63
N PRO A 1215 -7.02 7.84 4.44
CA PRO A 1215 -7.20 6.48 4.96
C PRO A 1215 -7.70 5.47 3.91
N LEU A 1216 -7.78 5.87 2.64
CA LEU A 1216 -8.02 4.99 1.50
C LEU A 1216 -6.75 4.67 0.69
N ALA A 1217 -5.61 5.26 1.06
CA ALA A 1217 -4.32 4.94 0.43
C ALA A 1217 -3.77 3.60 0.94
N GLY A 1218 -3.05 2.89 0.07
CA GLY A 1218 -2.06 1.93 0.54
C GLY A 1218 -0.83 2.66 1.11
N ASP A 1219 0.12 1.90 1.66
CA ASP A 1219 1.39 2.47 2.07
C ASP A 1219 2.24 2.98 0.89
N ILE A 1220 3.39 3.56 1.21
CA ILE A 1220 4.29 4.15 0.21
C ILE A 1220 4.84 3.11 -0.79
N TYR A 1221 5.01 1.85 -0.35
CA TYR A 1221 5.49 0.74 -1.16
C TYR A 1221 4.38 0.16 -2.04
N TYR A 1222 3.13 0.14 -1.58
CA TYR A 1222 1.97 -0.19 -2.42
C TYR A 1222 1.94 0.72 -3.66
N VAL A 1223 2.02 2.04 -3.48
CA VAL A 1223 2.00 2.99 -4.60
C VAL A 1223 3.21 2.82 -5.53
N LEU A 1224 4.40 2.56 -4.99
CA LEU A 1224 5.59 2.25 -5.79
C LEU A 1224 5.46 0.92 -6.56
N SER A 1225 4.74 -0.06 -6.01
CA SER A 1225 4.51 -1.37 -6.64
C SER A 1225 3.50 -1.37 -7.79
N LEU A 1226 2.66 -0.33 -7.89
CA LEU A 1226 1.75 -0.12 -9.04
C LEU A 1226 2.50 0.14 -10.36
N GLY A 1227 3.81 0.40 -10.28
CA GLY A 1227 4.69 0.62 -11.43
C GLY A 1227 4.93 2.09 -11.74
N LYS A 1228 5.97 2.35 -12.53
CA LYS A 1228 6.46 3.72 -12.74
C LYS A 1228 5.55 4.54 -13.65
N VAL A 1229 5.07 5.67 -13.12
CA VAL A 1229 4.33 6.70 -13.86
C VAL A 1229 5.32 7.74 -14.44
N PRO A 1230 5.20 8.14 -15.73
CA PRO A 1230 6.02 9.20 -16.29
C PRO A 1230 5.86 10.53 -15.54
N CYS A 1231 6.99 11.20 -15.26
CA CYS A 1231 6.97 12.45 -14.50
C CYS A 1231 6.47 13.69 -15.28
N GLN A 1232 6.40 13.63 -16.63
CA GLN A 1232 6.05 14.74 -17.54
C GLN A 1232 4.66 14.59 -18.16
#